data_AF-A0A661K6K9-F1
#
_entry.id   AF-A0A661K6K9-F1
#
_cell.length_a   1.000
_cell.length_b   1.000
_cell.length_c   1.000
_cell.angle_alpha   90.00
_cell.angle_beta   90.00
_cell.angle_gamma   90.00
#
_symmetry.space_group_name_H-M   'P 1'
#
loop_
_entity.id
_entity.type
_entity.pdbx_description
1 polymer ?
#
loop_
_entity_poly.entity_id
_entity_poly.type
_entity_poly.pdbx_seq_one_letter_code
_entity_poly.pdbx_strand_id
1 'polypeptide(L)'
;RRSDQAYGDLYIDDNMVDSTSSVYTPLPHIGFGRIVGLTEDTITTDGVVKMVPNGLVGIEINPNINQDETFIVVSNTEDSITVDISSGKSLTDVAEVGDTYAGVYRFDNVYFRRGGFMVIGDKLIVSDTMLIDEYGKLTHFDAAMDFESKLDLTVGTLEVTDTGSIDVDGRGYLGGNHNGNDCTGQTENNEDGSTYRSGGSYGGLGGSVGGSPNAVYGNVTNPADLGSGGSCGGYGRAGGDGGGWIRIVADTVVVDGVITAGGKTGEDYEAGSGSGGTVDITTTTLAGSGIISADGGAGQVGGGGGRIAIRYETLDFADGGIHALGGQGSSIQGGNGTTFLKGSDQTHGDLIIDGLNNNTPHESSPIPSGYIFDNVIIRNGARVVADDPLVVNDTLRIEDGSILTHRVGLESGLRIEAKRVEVDETSSIDVSGKGYRGGLNDGNSRSEGTTLGGLPGAAYRSGGSYGGFGGVRDGAGSNVPYGDPLDPVYLGSGGSSGGNSRSGGNGGGLVVIVASEAVVVDGSILADGGEGAGFEAGSGSGGSIKIETSLLRGSGKISADGGAREVGGGGGRVAIVYDYFGGEGDDLNGLRNISAFGGHGSSRWGSAGTVVLRRSDQAYGDLYIDDNMVDSTSSVYTPLPHIGFGHILGLTEDTITTDGVVKMVPNGLVGVEINPNINQDETFIIVSNTEDSITVDTSGGKSLTDVAEVGDTYAGVYRFDNVYFRRGGFMVIGDKLIVSDTMLIDEYGKLTHFDAAMDFESRLDLTVGTLEVTDTGSIDVDGRGYLGGNHNGNDCTGQTDNNEDGSTYRSGGSYGGLGGSVGGSPNAVYGNVTNPADLGSGGSCGGYGRAGGDGGGWIRIIADTVVVDGVITAGGEIGEGFEAGSGSGGTVNISTTTLAGSGTISADGGAREVGGGGGRIAISSDTISLDDNNIHAHGGTGSSASGADGTLVLNGVQQ
;
A
#
# COMPACT_ATOMS: atom_id res chain seq x y z
N ARG A 1 -1.66 -48.47 41.58
CA ARG A 1 -0.34 -49.07 41.27
C ARG A 1 -0.46 -50.59 41.23
N ARG A 2 -0.30 -51.16 40.03
CA ARG A 2 0.01 -52.57 39.79
C ARG A 2 1.53 -52.77 39.93
N SER A 3 2.00 -54.02 39.97
CA SER A 3 3.42 -54.33 40.21
C SER A 3 4.35 -53.97 39.04
N ASP A 4 3.79 -53.75 37.86
CA ASP A 4 4.45 -53.37 36.61
C ASP A 4 4.46 -51.84 36.37
N GLN A 5 3.85 -51.07 37.27
CA GLN A 5 3.66 -49.62 37.15
C GLN A 5 4.75 -48.84 37.87
N ALA A 6 5.32 -47.83 37.20
CA ALA A 6 6.32 -46.95 37.79
C ALA A 6 5.64 -45.88 38.67
N TYR A 7 4.61 -45.21 38.14
CA TYR A 7 3.97 -44.09 38.82
C TYR A 7 2.50 -44.37 39.19
N GLY A 8 1.84 -45.31 38.51
CA GLY A 8 0.47 -45.75 38.74
C GLY A 8 -0.58 -44.99 37.91
N ASP A 9 -1.79 -45.53 37.86
CA ASP A 9 -2.93 -44.92 37.16
C ASP A 9 -3.71 -43.95 38.06
N LEU A 10 -4.12 -42.80 37.53
CA LEU A 10 -5.07 -41.86 38.13
C LEU A 10 -6.43 -41.98 37.43
N TYR A 11 -7.51 -42.08 38.23
CA TYR A 11 -8.89 -42.04 37.74
C TYR A 11 -9.59 -40.84 38.36
N ILE A 12 -10.13 -39.96 37.52
CA ILE A 12 -10.97 -38.82 37.91
C ILE A 12 -12.40 -39.18 37.54
N ASP A 13 -13.26 -39.28 38.55
CA ASP A 13 -14.53 -39.98 38.41
C ASP A 13 -15.55 -39.49 39.44
N ASP A 14 -16.57 -38.79 38.95
CA ASP A 14 -17.63 -38.19 39.79
C ASP A 14 -18.98 -38.91 39.63
N ASN A 15 -19.01 -40.03 38.91
CA ASN A 15 -20.20 -40.86 38.70
C ASN A 15 -21.41 -40.10 38.08
N MET A 16 -21.14 -39.10 37.26
CA MET A 16 -22.12 -38.44 36.39
C MET A 16 -22.30 -39.23 35.10
N VAL A 17 -23.45 -39.10 34.44
CA VAL A 17 -23.81 -39.96 33.28
C VAL A 17 -23.89 -39.18 31.96
N ASP A 18 -24.28 -37.91 32.02
CA ASP A 18 -24.56 -37.07 30.85
C ASP A 18 -24.03 -35.63 31.00
N SER A 19 -23.16 -35.37 31.99
CA SER A 19 -22.58 -34.05 32.22
C SER A 19 -21.25 -34.13 32.97
N THR A 20 -20.46 -33.06 32.87
CA THR A 20 -19.32 -32.81 33.77
C THR A 20 -19.84 -32.55 35.19
N SER A 21 -19.05 -32.91 36.20
CA SER A 21 -19.28 -32.56 37.60
C SER A 21 -19.28 -31.04 37.80
N SER A 22 -20.12 -30.55 38.71
CA SER A 22 -20.17 -29.13 39.09
C SER A 22 -19.08 -28.73 40.10
N VAL A 23 -18.35 -29.70 40.64
CA VAL A 23 -17.26 -29.51 41.61
C VAL A 23 -16.02 -30.17 41.06
N TYR A 24 -14.90 -29.45 41.04
CA TYR A 24 -13.63 -29.99 40.58
C TYR A 24 -12.89 -30.74 41.69
N THR A 25 -12.03 -31.66 41.28
CA THR A 25 -10.97 -32.26 42.10
C THR A 25 -9.69 -31.42 41.93
N PRO A 26 -9.27 -30.63 42.94
CA PRO A 26 -7.98 -29.95 42.88
C PRO A 26 -6.86 -30.91 43.29
N LEU A 27 -5.78 -30.90 42.51
CA LEU A 27 -4.48 -31.38 43.02
C LEU A 27 -3.83 -30.26 43.85
N PRO A 28 -3.08 -30.59 44.94
CA PRO A 28 -2.37 -29.58 45.74
C PRO A 28 -1.38 -28.77 44.90
N HIS A 29 -1.77 -27.57 44.47
CA HIS A 29 -0.93 -26.82 43.54
C HIS A 29 0.21 -26.08 44.24
N ILE A 30 1.37 -26.11 43.59
CA ILE A 30 2.53 -25.28 43.92
C ILE A 30 2.49 -24.01 43.06
N GLY A 31 1.94 -24.13 41.84
CA GLY A 31 1.76 -23.04 40.88
C GLY A 31 3.05 -22.62 40.21
N PHE A 32 2.93 -21.74 39.21
CA PHE A 32 4.06 -21.10 38.55
C PHE A 32 4.44 -19.84 39.31
N GLY A 33 5.38 -19.95 40.26
CA GLY A 33 5.86 -18.82 41.07
C GLY A 33 7.33 -18.51 40.85
N ARG A 34 7.81 -17.39 41.39
CA ARG A 34 9.23 -16.99 41.34
C ARG A 34 9.98 -17.32 42.62
N ILE A 35 11.23 -17.75 42.44
CA ILE A 35 12.20 -17.89 43.54
C ILE A 35 12.64 -16.50 44.00
N VAL A 36 12.40 -16.15 45.26
CA VAL A 36 12.90 -14.90 45.89
C VAL A 36 14.05 -15.13 46.87
N GLY A 37 14.28 -16.39 47.25
CA GLY A 37 15.41 -16.82 48.05
C GLY A 37 15.75 -18.28 47.77
N LEU A 38 17.03 -18.62 47.81
CA LEU A 38 17.50 -19.96 47.45
C LEU A 38 18.66 -20.39 48.37
N THR A 39 18.56 -21.59 48.92
CA THR A 39 19.66 -22.31 49.57
C THR A 39 19.89 -23.64 48.87
N GLU A 40 20.85 -24.44 49.36
CA GLU A 40 21.16 -25.74 48.75
C GLU A 40 19.95 -26.71 48.68
N ASP A 41 19.00 -26.58 49.61
CA ASP A 41 17.87 -27.50 49.81
C ASP A 41 16.51 -26.80 49.96
N THR A 42 16.45 -25.47 50.00
CA THR A 42 15.21 -24.72 50.24
C THR A 42 15.01 -23.60 49.22
N ILE A 43 13.80 -23.52 48.68
CA ILE A 43 13.27 -22.40 47.90
C ILE A 43 12.42 -21.51 48.83
N THR A 44 12.66 -20.21 48.81
CA THR A 44 11.70 -19.20 49.29
C THR A 44 10.95 -18.63 48.10
N THR A 45 9.63 -18.66 48.17
CA THR A 45 8.71 -18.28 47.08
C THR A 45 8.30 -16.82 47.19
N ASP A 46 7.84 -16.22 46.09
CA ASP A 46 7.24 -14.89 46.06
C ASP A 46 5.96 -14.74 46.93
N GLY A 47 5.40 -15.85 47.41
CA GLY A 47 4.25 -15.88 48.31
C GLY A 47 2.91 -15.64 47.61
N VAL A 48 2.90 -15.61 46.27
CA VAL A 48 1.68 -15.50 45.45
C VAL A 48 0.76 -16.68 45.71
N VAL A 49 1.31 -17.90 45.67
CA VAL A 49 0.57 -19.12 46.00
C VAL A 49 0.80 -19.47 47.46
N LYS A 50 -0.24 -19.30 48.28
CA LYS A 50 -0.18 -19.67 49.70
C LYS A 50 -0.27 -21.18 49.88
N MET A 51 0.82 -21.77 50.35
CA MET A 51 0.93 -23.22 50.52
C MET A 51 0.40 -23.66 51.89
N VAL A 52 -0.24 -24.83 51.95
CA VAL A 52 -0.60 -25.45 53.25
C VAL A 52 0.68 -26.04 53.84
N PRO A 53 1.09 -25.68 55.08
CA PRO A 53 2.30 -26.22 55.68
C PRO A 53 2.33 -27.75 55.68
N ASN A 54 3.39 -28.33 55.13
CA ASN A 54 3.58 -29.77 54.88
C ASN A 54 2.53 -30.44 53.97
N GLY A 55 1.68 -29.67 53.29
CA GLY A 55 0.69 -30.18 52.34
C GLY A 55 1.30 -30.68 51.02
N LEU A 56 2.56 -30.30 50.74
CA LEU A 56 3.25 -30.65 49.49
C LEU A 56 4.21 -31.84 49.64
N VAL A 57 4.34 -32.43 50.84
CA VAL A 57 5.30 -33.50 51.11
C VAL A 57 5.06 -34.69 50.18
N GLY A 58 6.11 -35.10 49.47
CA GLY A 58 6.09 -36.20 48.50
C GLY A 58 5.72 -35.81 47.07
N ILE A 59 5.36 -34.55 46.82
CA ILE A 59 5.17 -33.99 45.47
C ILE A 59 6.56 -33.69 44.87
N GLU A 60 6.70 -33.85 43.56
CA GLU A 60 7.89 -33.40 42.83
C GLU A 60 7.79 -31.91 42.53
N ILE A 61 8.90 -31.19 42.66
CA ILE A 61 9.03 -29.80 42.23
C ILE A 61 10.15 -29.69 41.21
N ASN A 62 9.88 -28.96 40.13
CA ASN A 62 10.90 -28.44 39.24
C ASN A 62 11.27 -27.03 39.71
N PRO A 63 12.51 -26.78 40.18
CA PRO A 63 12.92 -25.47 40.66
C PRO A 63 13.18 -24.46 39.54
N ASN A 64 13.29 -24.91 38.29
CA ASN A 64 13.45 -24.05 37.11
C ASN A 64 12.81 -24.73 35.89
N ILE A 65 11.69 -24.19 35.42
CA ILE A 65 10.91 -24.77 34.30
C ILE A 65 11.67 -24.84 32.96
N ASN A 66 12.84 -24.21 32.85
CA ASN A 66 13.70 -24.27 31.66
C ASN A 66 14.61 -25.51 31.62
N GLN A 67 14.48 -26.41 32.61
CA GLN A 67 15.25 -27.65 32.71
C GLN A 67 14.37 -28.79 33.28
N ASP A 68 14.86 -30.04 33.24
CA ASP A 68 14.03 -31.24 33.53
C ASP A 68 14.22 -31.86 34.93
N GLU A 69 15.23 -31.42 35.67
CA GLU A 69 15.54 -31.87 37.02
C GLU A 69 14.40 -31.53 37.99
N THR A 70 13.97 -32.54 38.75
CA THR A 70 12.97 -32.41 39.79
C THR A 70 13.49 -32.92 41.13
N PHE A 71 12.90 -32.42 42.21
CA PHE A 71 13.21 -32.85 43.57
C PHE A 71 11.94 -33.22 44.31
N ILE A 72 12.05 -34.12 45.29
CA ILE A 72 10.91 -34.49 46.15
C ILE A 72 10.83 -33.51 47.30
N VAL A 73 9.66 -32.92 47.52
CA VAL A 73 9.41 -32.03 48.66
C VAL A 73 9.36 -32.85 49.96
N VAL A 74 10.18 -32.47 50.95
CA VAL A 74 10.23 -33.11 52.28
C VAL A 74 9.52 -32.31 53.37
N SER A 75 9.41 -30.99 53.19
CA SER A 75 8.61 -30.09 54.03
C SER A 75 8.34 -28.79 53.30
N ASN A 76 7.27 -28.10 53.68
CA ASN A 76 6.99 -26.74 53.17
C ASN A 76 6.31 -25.89 54.25
N THR A 77 6.53 -24.58 54.23
CA THR A 77 5.76 -23.57 54.98
C THR A 77 4.68 -22.96 54.08
N GLU A 78 4.15 -21.79 54.43
CA GLU A 78 3.26 -21.01 53.55
C GLU A 78 3.99 -20.43 52.33
N ASP A 79 5.31 -20.26 52.43
CA ASP A 79 6.15 -19.45 51.54
C ASP A 79 7.55 -20.06 51.27
N SER A 80 7.79 -21.30 51.69
CA SER A 80 9.05 -21.99 51.43
C SER A 80 8.87 -23.49 51.23
N ILE A 81 9.73 -24.07 50.40
CA ILE A 81 9.73 -25.49 50.04
C ILE A 81 11.13 -26.04 50.27
N THR A 82 11.25 -27.06 51.12
CA THR A 82 12.50 -27.80 51.34
C THR A 82 12.41 -29.15 50.64
N VAL A 83 13.48 -29.52 49.93
CA VAL A 83 13.54 -30.71 49.08
C VAL A 83 14.56 -31.75 49.56
N ASP A 84 14.41 -32.99 49.09
CA ASP A 84 15.39 -34.05 49.33
C ASP A 84 16.60 -33.90 48.39
N ILE A 85 17.76 -33.60 48.97
CA ILE A 85 19.05 -33.52 48.26
C ILE A 85 19.94 -34.76 48.46
N SER A 86 19.39 -35.86 48.98
CA SER A 86 20.15 -37.11 49.23
C SER A 86 20.69 -37.76 47.95
N SER A 87 20.16 -37.37 46.79
CA SER A 87 20.68 -37.72 45.45
C SER A 87 22.05 -37.10 45.14
N GLY A 88 22.50 -36.12 45.93
CA GLY A 88 23.78 -35.44 45.78
C GLY A 88 23.76 -34.22 44.84
N LYS A 89 22.59 -33.83 44.34
CA LYS A 89 22.37 -32.57 43.60
C LYS A 89 21.72 -31.55 44.51
N SER A 90 22.14 -30.29 44.39
CA SER A 90 21.61 -29.18 45.16
C SER A 90 20.72 -28.27 44.29
N LEU A 91 19.75 -27.59 44.90
CA LEU A 91 18.93 -26.60 44.21
C LEU A 91 19.77 -25.46 43.59
N THR A 92 20.84 -25.03 44.26
CA THR A 92 21.73 -23.98 43.75
C THR A 92 22.56 -24.41 42.54
N ASP A 93 22.55 -25.70 42.19
CA ASP A 93 23.21 -26.22 40.99
C ASP A 93 22.34 -26.04 39.73
N VAL A 94 21.02 -25.87 39.91
CA VAL A 94 20.03 -25.94 38.81
C VAL A 94 19.01 -24.80 38.79
N ALA A 95 19.01 -23.94 39.80
CA ALA A 95 18.13 -22.79 39.89
C ALA A 95 18.85 -21.58 40.52
N GLU A 96 18.30 -20.40 40.24
CA GLU A 96 18.75 -19.12 40.79
C GLU A 96 17.55 -18.27 41.26
N VAL A 97 17.82 -17.22 42.05
CA VAL A 97 16.79 -16.24 42.43
C VAL A 97 16.27 -15.53 41.17
N GLY A 98 14.94 -15.51 41.00
CA GLY A 98 14.26 -14.98 39.82
C GLY A 98 13.70 -16.05 38.88
N ASP A 99 14.18 -17.30 38.98
CA ASP A 99 13.67 -18.42 38.19
C ASP A 99 12.22 -18.75 38.54
N THR A 100 11.49 -19.28 37.56
CA THR A 100 10.13 -19.80 37.73
C THR A 100 10.18 -21.29 38.08
N TYR A 101 9.56 -21.65 39.20
CA TYR A 101 9.40 -23.06 39.62
C TYR A 101 7.99 -23.56 39.27
N ALA A 102 7.80 -24.89 39.25
CA ALA A 102 6.49 -25.52 39.09
C ALA A 102 6.42 -26.88 39.81
N GLY A 103 5.24 -27.26 40.29
CA GLY A 103 4.98 -28.64 40.71
C GLY A 103 4.97 -29.61 39.53
N VAL A 104 5.27 -30.87 39.80
CA VAL A 104 5.28 -31.95 38.81
C VAL A 104 4.48 -33.14 39.33
N TYR A 105 3.49 -33.56 38.54
CA TYR A 105 2.67 -34.73 38.78
C TYR A 105 2.99 -35.81 37.74
N ARG A 106 3.28 -37.03 38.19
CA ARG A 106 3.62 -38.16 37.31
C ARG A 106 2.65 -39.32 37.49
N PHE A 107 2.12 -39.82 36.38
CA PHE A 107 1.29 -41.03 36.32
C PHE A 107 1.67 -41.89 35.11
N ASP A 108 1.36 -43.18 35.17
CA ASP A 108 1.49 -44.05 33.99
C ASP A 108 0.30 -43.78 33.05
N ASN A 109 -0.91 -43.72 33.61
CA ASN A 109 -2.13 -43.39 32.88
C ASN A 109 -3.02 -42.43 33.66
N VAL A 110 -3.79 -41.62 32.96
CA VAL A 110 -4.81 -40.73 33.54
C VAL A 110 -6.13 -40.91 32.79
N TYR A 111 -7.20 -41.24 33.51
CA TYR A 111 -8.52 -41.47 32.92
C TYR A 111 -9.54 -40.54 33.56
N PHE A 112 -10.15 -39.68 32.75
CA PHE A 112 -11.37 -38.96 33.12
C PHE A 112 -12.55 -39.79 32.64
N ARG A 113 -13.52 -39.98 33.53
CA ARG A 113 -14.74 -40.73 33.22
C ARG A 113 -15.89 -40.25 34.06
N ARG A 114 -17.12 -40.54 33.62
CA ARG A 114 -18.36 -40.23 34.36
C ARG A 114 -18.39 -38.81 34.93
N GLY A 115 -18.10 -37.82 34.08
CA GLY A 115 -18.07 -36.40 34.41
C GLY A 115 -16.93 -35.93 35.30
N GLY A 116 -15.85 -36.71 35.43
CA GLY A 116 -14.69 -36.33 36.22
C GLY A 116 -14.15 -34.94 35.83
N PHE A 117 -13.97 -34.06 36.82
CA PHE A 117 -13.49 -32.70 36.60
C PHE A 117 -12.21 -32.44 37.40
N MET A 118 -11.10 -32.10 36.73
CA MET A 118 -9.81 -31.79 37.38
C MET A 118 -9.35 -30.36 37.07
N VAL A 119 -8.85 -29.69 38.12
CA VAL A 119 -8.14 -28.41 38.01
C VAL A 119 -6.69 -28.64 38.43
N ILE A 120 -5.75 -28.23 37.59
CA ILE A 120 -4.31 -28.33 37.87
C ILE A 120 -3.59 -27.05 37.42
N GLY A 121 -2.69 -26.53 38.26
CA GLY A 121 -1.89 -25.33 37.96
C GLY A 121 -0.40 -25.62 37.84
N ASP A 122 -0.05 -26.87 37.53
CA ASP A 122 1.29 -27.46 37.59
C ASP A 122 1.47 -28.43 36.41
N LYS A 123 2.72 -28.88 36.18
CA LYS A 123 3.04 -29.80 35.08
C LYS A 123 2.50 -31.21 35.34
N LEU A 124 1.77 -31.77 34.38
CA LEU A 124 1.29 -33.15 34.40
C LEU A 124 2.02 -33.99 33.37
N ILE A 125 2.68 -35.06 33.82
CA ILE A 125 3.41 -36.01 33.00
C ILE A 125 2.69 -37.37 33.06
N VAL A 126 2.26 -37.86 31.92
CA VAL A 126 1.56 -39.15 31.76
C VAL A 126 2.35 -40.02 30.81
N SER A 127 2.90 -41.13 31.31
CA SER A 127 3.87 -41.92 30.54
C SER A 127 3.26 -42.65 29.34
N ASP A 128 2.04 -43.18 29.50
CA ASP A 128 1.39 -44.03 28.49
C ASP A 128 0.16 -43.34 27.89
N THR A 129 -0.97 -43.28 28.60
CA THR A 129 -2.25 -42.81 28.05
C THR A 129 -2.98 -41.86 28.98
N MET A 130 -3.40 -40.73 28.42
CA MET A 130 -4.36 -39.82 29.01
C MET A 130 -5.64 -39.83 28.18
N LEU A 131 -6.72 -40.36 28.72
CA LEU A 131 -8.04 -40.41 28.07
C LEU A 131 -8.99 -39.48 28.81
N ILE A 132 -9.51 -38.48 28.08
CA ILE A 132 -10.57 -37.59 28.54
C ILE A 132 -11.86 -37.97 27.83
N ASP A 133 -12.73 -38.67 28.54
CA ASP A 133 -13.96 -39.26 28.00
C ASP A 133 -15.12 -39.12 29.00
N GLU A 134 -16.33 -39.49 28.56
CA GLU A 134 -17.56 -39.51 29.34
C GLU A 134 -17.80 -38.18 30.10
N TYR A 135 -17.73 -37.05 29.39
CA TYR A 135 -17.89 -35.69 29.95
C TYR A 135 -16.78 -35.25 30.92
N GLY A 136 -15.62 -35.91 30.84
CA GLY A 136 -14.40 -35.51 31.53
C GLY A 136 -13.94 -34.11 31.14
N LYS A 137 -13.51 -33.32 32.12
CA LYS A 137 -12.98 -31.96 31.90
C LYS A 137 -11.66 -31.74 32.63
N LEU A 138 -10.68 -31.20 31.91
CA LEU A 138 -9.43 -30.68 32.47
C LEU A 138 -9.31 -29.17 32.26
N THR A 139 -8.81 -28.47 33.28
CA THR A 139 -8.54 -27.03 33.23
C THR A 139 -7.38 -26.64 34.18
N HIS A 140 -6.92 -25.39 34.10
CA HIS A 140 -6.10 -24.75 35.14
C HIS A 140 -6.87 -23.74 36.00
N PHE A 141 -6.23 -23.13 37.01
CA PHE A 141 -6.87 -22.15 37.91
C PHE A 141 -7.15 -20.82 37.20
N ASP A 142 -8.04 -19.98 37.73
CA ASP A 142 -8.26 -18.64 37.18
C ASP A 142 -7.04 -17.75 37.49
N ALA A 143 -6.68 -16.85 36.58
CA ALA A 143 -5.69 -15.82 36.87
C ALA A 143 -6.26 -14.74 37.82
N ALA A 144 -5.36 -14.04 38.50
CA ALA A 144 -5.64 -12.89 39.34
C ALA A 144 -4.58 -11.80 39.11
N MET A 145 -4.74 -10.64 39.74
CA MET A 145 -3.82 -9.49 39.61
C MET A 145 -2.37 -9.81 39.99
N ASP A 146 -2.14 -10.86 40.79
CA ASP A 146 -0.85 -11.29 41.27
C ASP A 146 -0.53 -12.76 40.92
N PHE A 147 -1.42 -13.47 40.22
CA PHE A 147 -1.30 -14.91 39.98
C PHE A 147 -1.67 -15.28 38.54
N GLU A 148 -0.80 -16.06 37.90
CA GLU A 148 -1.05 -16.67 36.59
C GLU A 148 -1.06 -18.19 36.72
N SER A 149 -2.00 -18.86 36.06
CA SER A 149 -2.05 -20.31 36.00
C SER A 149 -1.95 -20.79 34.56
N LYS A 150 -1.33 -21.96 34.39
CA LYS A 150 -0.93 -22.51 33.10
C LYS A 150 -1.16 -24.01 33.11
N LEU A 151 -1.59 -24.60 31.99
CA LEU A 151 -1.76 -26.04 31.82
C LEU A 151 -0.62 -26.62 30.96
N ASP A 152 0.34 -27.31 31.58
CA ASP A 152 1.49 -27.94 30.90
C ASP A 152 1.39 -29.47 30.95
N LEU A 153 1.18 -30.10 29.80
CA LEU A 153 0.98 -31.54 29.65
C LEU A 153 2.13 -32.18 28.87
N THR A 154 2.70 -33.26 29.41
CA THR A 154 3.60 -34.16 28.69
C THR A 154 3.02 -35.56 28.72
N VAL A 155 2.54 -36.10 27.60
CA VAL A 155 1.71 -37.30 27.57
C VAL A 155 2.20 -38.26 26.48
N GLY A 156 2.24 -39.57 26.70
CA GLY A 156 2.48 -40.52 25.59
C GLY A 156 1.40 -40.40 24.51
N THR A 157 0.18 -40.86 24.81
CA THR A 157 -1.02 -40.69 23.97
C THR A 157 -2.07 -39.88 24.71
N LEU A 158 -2.50 -38.75 24.13
CA LEU A 158 -3.65 -37.96 24.58
C LEU A 158 -4.85 -38.23 23.67
N GLU A 159 -5.95 -38.69 24.25
CA GLU A 159 -7.22 -38.90 23.55
C GLU A 159 -8.31 -38.07 24.24
N VAL A 160 -8.89 -37.14 23.49
CA VAL A 160 -10.05 -36.33 23.91
C VAL A 160 -11.22 -36.75 23.03
N THR A 161 -12.14 -37.55 23.57
CA THR A 161 -13.29 -38.08 22.82
C THR A 161 -14.34 -37.00 22.58
N ASP A 162 -15.36 -37.30 21.78
CA ASP A 162 -16.48 -36.39 21.44
C ASP A 162 -17.23 -35.80 22.66
N THR A 163 -17.10 -36.41 23.84
CA THR A 163 -17.68 -35.89 25.09
C THR A 163 -16.64 -35.28 26.05
N GLY A 164 -15.34 -35.45 25.80
CA GLY A 164 -14.26 -34.93 26.63
C GLY A 164 -13.86 -33.49 26.30
N SER A 165 -13.29 -32.78 27.29
CA SER A 165 -12.73 -31.45 27.05
C SER A 165 -11.47 -31.10 27.86
N ILE A 166 -10.59 -30.34 27.21
CA ILE A 166 -9.59 -29.50 27.86
C ILE A 166 -10.04 -28.05 27.64
N ASP A 167 -10.42 -27.36 28.69
CA ASP A 167 -11.10 -26.06 28.58
C ASP A 167 -10.52 -25.10 29.60
N VAL A 168 -9.82 -24.08 29.09
CA VAL A 168 -9.22 -23.00 29.86
C VAL A 168 -9.85 -21.64 29.51
N ASP A 169 -11.13 -21.64 29.12
CA ASP A 169 -11.83 -20.43 28.70
C ASP A 169 -11.95 -19.40 29.82
N GLY A 170 -11.59 -18.15 29.53
CA GLY A 170 -11.68 -17.04 30.47
C GLY A 170 -10.76 -17.15 31.69
N ARG A 171 -9.65 -17.90 31.58
CA ARG A 171 -8.69 -18.11 32.67
C ARG A 171 -7.38 -17.36 32.49
N GLY A 172 -7.32 -16.45 31.53
CA GLY A 172 -6.25 -15.49 31.31
C GLY A 172 -6.43 -14.22 32.13
N TYR A 173 -5.81 -13.12 31.68
CA TYR A 173 -5.79 -11.84 32.39
C TYR A 173 -7.20 -11.29 32.66
N LEU A 174 -7.36 -10.63 33.81
CA LEU A 174 -8.66 -10.18 34.31
C LEU A 174 -9.29 -9.07 33.46
N GLY A 175 -10.61 -9.16 33.28
CA GLY A 175 -11.41 -8.07 32.72
C GLY A 175 -11.59 -6.90 33.67
N GLY A 176 -12.08 -5.77 33.16
CA GLY A 176 -12.38 -4.59 33.96
C GLY A 176 -13.51 -4.84 34.96
N ASN A 177 -13.37 -4.35 36.19
CA ASN A 177 -14.25 -4.57 37.35
C ASN A 177 -14.41 -6.04 37.76
N HIS A 178 -13.52 -6.93 37.32
CA HIS A 178 -13.46 -8.32 37.79
C HIS A 178 -12.45 -8.49 38.92
N ASN A 179 -12.83 -9.25 39.97
CA ASN A 179 -11.94 -9.69 41.05
C ASN A 179 -11.05 -8.59 41.69
N GLY A 180 -11.58 -7.37 41.81
CA GLY A 180 -10.87 -6.24 42.43
C GLY A 180 -10.03 -5.40 41.47
N ASN A 181 -10.01 -5.76 40.18
CA ASN A 181 -9.46 -4.95 39.11
C ASN A 181 -10.30 -3.67 38.89
N ASP A 182 -9.67 -2.63 38.36
CA ASP A 182 -10.35 -1.39 37.99
C ASP A 182 -11.07 -1.52 36.63
N CYS A 183 -11.53 -0.42 36.04
CA CYS A 183 -12.29 -0.50 34.78
C CYS A 183 -11.44 -0.92 33.56
N THR A 184 -10.11 -0.92 33.64
CA THR A 184 -9.25 -1.37 32.54
C THR A 184 -9.17 -2.90 32.51
N GLY A 185 -9.06 -3.48 31.33
CA GLY A 185 -8.74 -4.91 31.21
C GLY A 185 -7.23 -5.10 31.35
N GLN A 186 -6.79 -6.17 32.00
CA GLN A 186 -5.36 -6.45 32.19
C GLN A 186 -4.75 -7.14 30.96
N THR A 187 -3.48 -6.88 30.69
CA THR A 187 -2.68 -7.46 29.60
C THR A 187 -1.39 -8.11 30.13
N GLU A 188 -0.51 -8.55 29.24
CA GLU A 188 0.84 -9.09 29.54
C GLU A 188 1.49 -8.45 30.77
N ASN A 189 1.91 -9.30 31.72
CA ASN A 189 2.47 -8.93 33.02
C ASN A 189 1.49 -8.27 34.02
N ASN A 190 0.17 -8.43 33.84
CA ASN A 190 -0.86 -7.77 34.66
C ASN A 190 -0.72 -6.23 34.68
N GLU A 191 -0.38 -5.65 33.52
CA GLU A 191 -0.40 -4.21 33.31
C GLU A 191 -1.75 -3.76 32.71
N ASP A 192 -2.10 -2.48 32.89
CA ASP A 192 -3.31 -1.89 32.32
C ASP A 192 -3.29 -2.01 30.78
N GLY A 193 -4.31 -2.68 30.23
CA GLY A 193 -4.44 -2.97 28.82
C GLY A 193 -5.60 -2.21 28.17
N SER A 194 -6.67 -2.94 27.84
CA SER A 194 -7.83 -2.35 27.15
C SER A 194 -8.53 -1.31 28.04
N THR A 195 -8.98 -0.21 27.44
CA THR A 195 -9.59 0.91 28.17
C THR A 195 -11.02 1.17 27.70
N TYR A 196 -11.92 1.48 28.62
CA TYR A 196 -13.31 1.95 28.42
C TYR A 196 -14.02 1.47 27.13
N ARG A 197 -14.90 0.47 27.25
CA ARG A 197 -15.71 -0.06 26.12
C ARG A 197 -14.89 -0.56 24.93
N SER A 198 -13.81 -1.27 25.26
CA SER A 198 -12.90 -1.93 24.33
C SER A 198 -12.63 -3.36 24.77
N GLY A 199 -12.56 -4.29 23.82
CA GLY A 199 -12.17 -5.68 24.05
C GLY A 199 -10.66 -5.83 24.27
N GLY A 200 -10.25 -6.96 24.86
CA GLY A 200 -8.84 -7.32 24.99
C GLY A 200 -8.24 -7.78 23.65
N SER A 201 -6.94 -7.61 23.49
CA SER A 201 -6.16 -8.07 22.32
C SER A 201 -5.10 -9.10 22.72
N TYR A 202 -4.81 -10.07 21.86
CA TYR A 202 -3.62 -10.93 22.01
C TYR A 202 -3.05 -11.35 20.65
N GLY A 203 -3.69 -12.29 19.95
CA GLY A 203 -3.37 -12.66 18.57
C GLY A 203 -4.03 -11.75 17.54
N GLY A 204 -5.27 -11.34 17.82
CA GLY A 204 -6.01 -10.31 17.09
C GLY A 204 -6.31 -9.10 17.98
N LEU A 205 -6.68 -7.98 17.35
CA LEU A 205 -7.03 -6.73 18.04
C LEU A 205 -8.47 -6.79 18.58
N GLY A 206 -8.69 -6.38 19.83
CA GLY A 206 -10.03 -6.23 20.40
C GLY A 206 -10.83 -5.10 19.72
N GLY A 207 -12.15 -5.24 19.65
CA GLY A 207 -13.02 -4.18 19.13
C GLY A 207 -13.06 -2.96 20.08
N SER A 208 -13.37 -1.77 19.57
CA SER A 208 -13.52 -0.56 20.38
C SER A 208 -14.69 0.32 19.96
N VAL A 209 -15.47 0.78 20.95
CA VAL A 209 -16.56 1.74 20.76
C VAL A 209 -16.21 3.14 21.25
N GLY A 210 -15.39 3.26 22.30
CA GLY A 210 -15.11 4.56 22.93
C GLY A 210 -13.72 4.74 23.52
N GLY A 211 -12.99 3.67 23.78
CA GLY A 211 -11.62 3.70 24.30
C GLY A 211 -10.63 3.11 23.31
N SER A 212 -9.61 2.43 23.83
CA SER A 212 -8.62 1.75 22.99
C SER A 212 -8.33 0.34 23.50
N PRO A 213 -8.26 -0.66 22.60
CA PRO A 213 -7.74 -1.97 22.95
C PRO A 213 -6.22 -1.89 23.18
N ASN A 214 -5.64 -2.85 23.90
CA ASN A 214 -4.19 -3.01 23.98
C ASN A 214 -3.62 -3.48 22.62
N ALA A 215 -2.30 -3.32 22.44
CA ALA A 215 -1.62 -3.90 21.29
C ALA A 215 -1.63 -5.44 21.35
N VAL A 216 -1.54 -6.10 20.19
CA VAL A 216 -1.23 -7.53 20.13
C VAL A 216 0.18 -7.80 20.69
N TYR A 217 0.41 -8.97 21.29
CA TYR A 217 1.69 -9.34 21.91
C TYR A 217 1.94 -10.85 21.82
N GLY A 218 3.09 -11.30 22.33
CA GLY A 218 3.51 -12.70 22.35
C GLY A 218 4.06 -13.21 21.01
N ASN A 219 4.60 -14.42 21.05
CA ASN A 219 5.24 -15.04 19.89
C ASN A 219 4.23 -15.82 19.04
N VAL A 220 4.24 -15.63 17.72
CA VAL A 220 3.33 -16.32 16.77
C VAL A 220 3.67 -17.81 16.66
N THR A 221 4.95 -18.14 16.60
CA THR A 221 5.46 -19.50 16.36
C THR A 221 5.62 -20.33 17.62
N ASN A 222 5.75 -19.69 18.78
CA ASN A 222 5.91 -20.32 20.09
C ASN A 222 5.15 -19.53 21.18
N PRO A 223 3.81 -19.44 21.10
CA PRO A 223 3.02 -18.65 22.02
C PRO A 223 3.10 -19.20 23.46
N ALA A 224 3.25 -18.32 24.44
CA ALA A 224 3.45 -18.69 25.85
C ALA A 224 2.60 -17.89 26.85
N ASP A 225 1.81 -16.94 26.34
CA ASP A 225 1.15 -15.91 27.12
C ASP A 225 -0.35 -16.17 27.26
N LEU A 226 -0.95 -15.60 28.30
CA LEU A 226 -2.39 -15.62 28.51
C LEU A 226 -3.07 -14.58 27.60
N GLY A 227 -4.36 -14.77 27.34
CA GLY A 227 -5.19 -13.75 26.69
C GLY A 227 -5.46 -12.56 27.61
N SER A 228 -5.67 -11.38 27.03
CA SER A 228 -5.97 -10.13 27.73
C SER A 228 -7.44 -9.99 28.11
N GLY A 229 -7.69 -9.30 29.22
CA GLY A 229 -9.03 -8.90 29.64
C GLY A 229 -9.61 -7.75 28.81
N GLY A 230 -10.93 -7.76 28.64
CA GLY A 230 -11.70 -6.64 28.11
C GLY A 230 -12.00 -5.60 29.18
N SER A 231 -12.13 -4.34 28.77
CA SER A 231 -12.43 -3.23 29.68
C SER A 231 -13.89 -3.18 30.12
N CYS A 232 -14.17 -2.42 31.17
CA CYS A 232 -15.52 -2.24 31.66
C CYS A 232 -16.40 -1.43 30.68
N GLY A 233 -17.70 -1.72 30.71
CA GLY A 233 -18.71 -1.04 29.91
C GLY A 233 -19.26 0.23 30.57
N GLY A 234 -20.33 0.77 29.98
CA GLY A 234 -21.15 1.79 30.62
C GLY A 234 -21.67 1.33 31.99
N TYR A 235 -21.83 2.27 32.92
CA TYR A 235 -22.32 2.01 34.28
C TYR A 235 -21.46 1.03 35.10
N GLY A 236 -20.20 0.81 34.73
CA GLY A 236 -19.28 -0.07 35.45
C GLY A 236 -19.55 -1.56 35.22
N ARG A 237 -20.20 -1.92 34.11
CA ARG A 237 -20.40 -3.33 33.72
C ARG A 237 -19.07 -4.03 33.51
N ALA A 238 -18.94 -5.24 34.04
CA ALA A 238 -17.69 -5.97 34.00
C ALA A 238 -17.29 -6.36 32.57
N GLY A 239 -16.00 -6.22 32.28
CA GLY A 239 -15.39 -6.79 31.07
C GLY A 239 -15.10 -8.27 31.24
N GLY A 240 -14.92 -8.97 30.13
CA GLY A 240 -14.59 -10.41 30.14
C GLY A 240 -13.11 -10.66 30.36
N ASP A 241 -12.77 -11.71 31.10
CA ASP A 241 -11.38 -12.18 31.28
C ASP A 241 -10.86 -12.82 29.97
N GLY A 242 -9.55 -12.74 29.74
CA GLY A 242 -8.91 -13.37 28.58
C GLY A 242 -8.86 -14.90 28.68
N GLY A 243 -8.50 -15.58 27.60
CA GLY A 243 -8.33 -17.04 27.55
C GLY A 243 -7.05 -17.53 28.23
N GLY A 244 -7.06 -18.76 28.73
CA GLY A 244 -5.93 -19.38 29.41
C GLY A 244 -4.78 -19.83 28.49
N TRP A 245 -3.86 -20.61 29.04
CA TRP A 245 -2.71 -21.17 28.30
C TRP A 245 -2.68 -22.68 28.43
N ILE A 246 -2.57 -23.36 27.29
CA ILE A 246 -2.42 -24.81 27.15
C ILE A 246 -1.12 -25.10 26.41
N ARG A 247 -0.28 -25.95 26.98
CA ARG A 247 0.82 -26.62 26.29
C ARG A 247 0.69 -28.12 26.36
N ILE A 248 0.80 -28.79 25.22
CA ILE A 248 0.76 -30.25 25.09
C ILE A 248 2.00 -30.70 24.35
N VAL A 249 2.76 -31.61 24.96
CA VAL A 249 3.84 -32.36 24.32
C VAL A 249 3.46 -33.84 24.35
N ALA A 250 3.26 -34.47 23.19
CA ALA A 250 2.86 -35.87 23.14
C ALA A 250 3.42 -36.67 21.96
N ASP A 251 3.35 -37.99 22.00
CA ASP A 251 3.63 -38.80 20.81
C ASP A 251 2.40 -38.77 19.88
N THR A 252 1.20 -38.94 20.43
CA THR A 252 -0.05 -38.92 19.67
C THR A 252 -1.09 -38.08 20.39
N VAL A 253 -1.76 -37.21 19.64
CA VAL A 253 -2.91 -36.41 20.09
C VAL A 253 -4.08 -36.74 19.19
N VAL A 254 -5.16 -37.29 19.75
CA VAL A 254 -6.44 -37.51 19.08
C VAL A 254 -7.49 -36.61 19.71
N VAL A 255 -8.10 -35.72 18.92
CA VAL A 255 -9.14 -34.80 19.39
C VAL A 255 -10.40 -34.99 18.55
N ASP A 256 -11.38 -35.67 19.11
CA ASP A 256 -12.77 -35.69 18.62
C ASP A 256 -13.69 -34.79 19.46
N GLY A 257 -13.25 -34.43 20.67
CA GLY A 257 -13.90 -33.46 21.57
C GLY A 257 -13.38 -32.03 21.38
N VAL A 258 -13.11 -31.34 22.49
CA VAL A 258 -12.74 -29.92 22.50
C VAL A 258 -11.47 -29.65 23.29
N ILE A 259 -10.55 -28.90 22.68
CA ILE A 259 -9.45 -28.20 23.34
C ILE A 259 -9.67 -26.69 23.11
N THR A 260 -9.93 -25.92 24.16
CA THR A 260 -10.30 -24.50 24.02
C THR A 260 -9.59 -23.59 25.03
N ALA A 261 -9.17 -22.43 24.54
CA ALA A 261 -8.59 -21.33 25.32
C ALA A 261 -9.26 -19.98 24.95
N GLY A 262 -10.58 -19.95 24.89
CA GLY A 262 -11.37 -18.79 24.49
C GLY A 262 -11.45 -17.68 25.56
N GLY A 263 -11.68 -16.45 25.12
CA GLY A 263 -11.95 -15.31 26.00
C GLY A 263 -13.39 -15.28 26.50
N LYS A 264 -13.61 -14.77 27.71
CA LYS A 264 -14.97 -14.57 28.24
C LYS A 264 -15.65 -13.38 27.59
N THR A 265 -16.96 -13.51 27.42
CA THR A 265 -17.84 -12.42 27.04
C THR A 265 -17.95 -11.38 28.17
N GLY A 266 -17.75 -10.10 27.85
CA GLY A 266 -18.08 -9.00 28.76
C GLY A 266 -19.59 -8.88 28.94
N GLU A 267 -20.06 -8.31 30.06
CA GLU A 267 -21.47 -8.35 30.44
C GLU A 267 -22.42 -7.70 29.41
N ASP A 268 -22.63 -6.39 29.49
CA ASP A 268 -23.60 -5.61 28.71
C ASP A 268 -23.14 -4.14 28.73
N TYR A 269 -23.86 -3.26 28.01
CA TYR A 269 -23.57 -1.82 27.91
C TYR A 269 -22.18 -1.52 27.35
N GLU A 270 -21.82 -2.21 26.28
CA GLU A 270 -20.57 -2.08 25.53
C GLU A 270 -19.36 -2.46 26.38
N ALA A 271 -19.53 -3.33 27.37
CA ALA A 271 -18.40 -3.94 28.06
C ALA A 271 -17.55 -4.76 27.08
N GLY A 272 -16.23 -4.63 27.21
CA GLY A 272 -15.24 -5.34 26.41
C GLY A 272 -15.20 -6.82 26.75
N SER A 273 -15.16 -7.68 25.75
CA SER A 273 -14.89 -9.10 25.94
C SER A 273 -13.38 -9.36 25.99
N GLY A 274 -12.98 -10.44 26.67
CA GLY A 274 -11.58 -10.86 26.75
C GLY A 274 -11.12 -11.48 25.43
N SER A 275 -9.81 -11.41 25.16
CA SER A 275 -9.21 -12.06 23.99
C SER A 275 -9.10 -13.57 24.19
N GLY A 276 -8.96 -14.31 23.09
CA GLY A 276 -8.49 -15.69 23.14
C GLY A 276 -7.09 -15.79 23.76
N GLY A 277 -6.75 -16.97 24.26
CA GLY A 277 -5.49 -17.32 24.89
C GLY A 277 -4.56 -18.11 23.97
N THR A 278 -3.84 -19.06 24.54
CA THR A 278 -2.82 -19.85 23.82
C THR A 278 -3.14 -21.34 23.83
N VAL A 279 -2.98 -21.97 22.66
CA VAL A 279 -2.86 -23.43 22.54
C VAL A 279 -1.57 -23.78 21.78
N ASP A 280 -0.60 -24.38 22.47
CA ASP A 280 0.69 -24.83 21.91
C ASP A 280 0.80 -26.36 21.97
N ILE A 281 0.84 -27.02 20.81
CA ILE A 281 0.90 -28.48 20.71
C ILE A 281 2.17 -28.89 19.98
N THR A 282 2.94 -29.81 20.56
CA THR A 282 4.03 -30.52 19.90
C THR A 282 3.72 -32.00 19.94
N THR A 283 3.55 -32.61 18.77
CA THR A 283 3.20 -34.04 18.67
C THR A 283 3.90 -34.75 17.52
N THR A 284 3.97 -36.08 17.54
CA THR A 284 4.32 -36.83 16.33
C THR A 284 3.10 -36.89 15.41
N THR A 285 1.95 -37.29 15.93
CA THR A 285 0.68 -37.37 15.17
C THR A 285 -0.40 -36.52 15.82
N LEU A 286 -1.05 -35.64 15.04
CA LEU A 286 -2.32 -35.00 15.41
C LEU A 286 -3.43 -35.54 14.52
N ALA A 287 -4.48 -36.11 15.11
CA ALA A 287 -5.61 -36.68 14.39
C ALA A 287 -6.95 -36.36 15.06
N GLY A 288 -8.03 -36.54 14.31
CA GLY A 288 -9.40 -36.40 14.83
C GLY A 288 -10.25 -35.38 14.07
N SER A 289 -11.47 -35.21 14.55
CA SER A 289 -12.52 -34.39 13.92
C SER A 289 -13.13 -33.33 14.82
N GLY A 290 -12.57 -33.15 16.02
CA GLY A 290 -13.01 -32.22 17.04
C GLY A 290 -12.57 -30.77 16.82
N ILE A 291 -12.50 -30.02 17.92
CA ILE A 291 -12.20 -28.57 17.92
C ILE A 291 -10.93 -28.29 18.73
N ILE A 292 -10.06 -27.46 18.16
CA ILE A 292 -8.92 -26.82 18.83
C ILE A 292 -9.08 -25.30 18.62
N SER A 293 -9.45 -24.56 19.65
CA SER A 293 -9.79 -23.14 19.51
C SER A 293 -9.15 -22.20 20.53
N ALA A 294 -8.99 -20.95 20.13
CA ALA A 294 -8.52 -19.85 20.97
C ALA A 294 -9.29 -18.56 20.61
N ASP A 295 -10.61 -18.60 20.64
CA ASP A 295 -11.45 -17.52 20.14
C ASP A 295 -11.62 -16.37 21.14
N GLY A 296 -11.82 -15.15 20.66
CA GLY A 296 -12.20 -14.01 21.49
C GLY A 296 -13.65 -14.08 21.97
N GLY A 297 -13.94 -13.49 23.14
CA GLY A 297 -15.30 -13.42 23.65
C GLY A 297 -16.23 -12.54 22.79
N ALA A 298 -17.50 -12.91 22.68
CA ALA A 298 -18.44 -12.38 21.67
C ALA A 298 -19.61 -11.56 22.26
N GLY A 299 -19.33 -10.67 23.23
CA GLY A 299 -20.32 -9.80 23.87
C GLY A 299 -20.85 -8.68 22.97
N GLN A 300 -21.00 -7.47 23.50
CA GLN A 300 -21.33 -6.31 22.66
C GLN A 300 -20.09 -5.78 21.93
N VAL A 301 -18.93 -5.82 22.60
CA VAL A 301 -17.63 -5.48 22.04
C VAL A 301 -16.78 -6.74 22.05
N GLY A 302 -16.42 -7.23 20.85
CA GLY A 302 -15.68 -8.47 20.66
C GLY A 302 -14.24 -8.39 21.14
N GLY A 303 -13.74 -9.47 21.76
CA GLY A 303 -12.32 -9.64 22.06
C GLY A 303 -11.56 -10.16 20.84
N GLY A 304 -10.27 -9.87 20.76
CA GLY A 304 -9.41 -10.40 19.70
C GLY A 304 -9.20 -11.92 19.81
N GLY A 305 -8.93 -12.59 18.70
CA GLY A 305 -8.53 -14.00 18.71
C GLY A 305 -7.19 -14.23 19.39
N GLY A 306 -6.95 -15.48 19.80
CA GLY A 306 -5.73 -15.92 20.47
C GLY A 306 -4.65 -16.41 19.51
N ARG A 307 -3.75 -17.26 20.01
CA ARG A 307 -2.67 -17.86 19.22
C ARG A 307 -2.68 -19.38 19.36
N ILE A 308 -2.67 -20.07 18.24
CA ILE A 308 -2.52 -21.52 18.18
C ILE A 308 -1.21 -21.84 17.47
N ALA A 309 -0.39 -22.72 18.04
CA ALA A 309 0.82 -23.24 17.41
C ALA A 309 0.85 -24.76 17.50
N ILE A 310 1.09 -25.44 16.38
CA ILE A 310 1.12 -26.90 16.31
C ILE A 310 2.34 -27.35 15.51
N ARG A 311 3.19 -28.14 16.17
CA ARG A 311 4.35 -28.80 15.56
C ARG A 311 4.06 -30.29 15.46
N TYR A 312 4.13 -30.85 14.25
CA TYR A 312 3.73 -32.23 13.98
C TYR A 312 4.68 -32.94 13.01
N GLU A 313 4.68 -34.28 13.03
CA GLU A 313 5.22 -35.07 11.92
C GLU A 313 4.12 -35.51 10.96
N THR A 314 2.94 -35.88 11.48
CA THR A 314 1.74 -36.24 10.71
C THR A 314 0.53 -35.44 11.20
N LEU A 315 -0.18 -34.79 10.26
CA LEU A 315 -1.41 -34.03 10.52
C LEU A 315 -2.58 -34.67 9.76
N ASP A 316 -3.38 -35.44 10.48
CA ASP A 316 -4.61 -36.10 10.01
C ASP A 316 -5.84 -35.50 10.71
N PHE A 317 -5.90 -34.17 10.77
CA PHE A 317 -6.96 -33.41 11.44
C PHE A 317 -7.93 -32.79 10.42
N ALA A 318 -9.22 -32.68 10.79
CA ALA A 318 -10.22 -32.07 9.92
C ALA A 318 -9.97 -30.56 9.70
N ASP A 319 -10.11 -30.10 8.44
CA ASP A 319 -10.00 -28.67 8.12
C ASP A 319 -11.13 -27.86 8.79
N GLY A 320 -10.80 -26.63 9.21
CA GLY A 320 -11.69 -25.76 9.99
C GLY A 320 -11.84 -26.11 11.48
N GLY A 321 -11.38 -27.28 11.92
CA GLY A 321 -11.40 -27.67 13.34
C GLY A 321 -10.41 -26.89 14.21
N ILE A 322 -9.44 -26.19 13.60
CA ILE A 322 -8.41 -25.40 14.28
C ILE A 322 -8.64 -23.92 13.97
N HIS A 323 -8.96 -23.10 14.97
CA HIS A 323 -9.29 -21.69 14.73
C HIS A 323 -9.05 -20.76 15.93
N ALA A 324 -8.67 -19.52 15.64
CA ALA A 324 -8.46 -18.47 16.64
C ALA A 324 -9.19 -17.20 16.18
N LEU A 325 -10.52 -17.21 16.24
CA LEU A 325 -11.38 -16.16 15.69
C LEU A 325 -11.50 -14.96 16.62
N GLY A 326 -11.75 -13.79 16.03
CA GLY A 326 -12.20 -12.62 16.76
C GLY A 326 -13.65 -12.78 17.21
N GLY A 327 -13.95 -12.33 18.43
CA GLY A 327 -15.29 -12.42 18.99
C GLY A 327 -16.31 -11.62 18.19
N GLN A 328 -17.43 -12.24 17.83
CA GLN A 328 -18.49 -11.65 17.02
C GLN A 328 -19.40 -10.74 17.86
N GLY A 329 -18.87 -9.57 18.22
CA GLY A 329 -19.59 -8.60 19.03
C GLY A 329 -20.81 -7.98 18.33
N SER A 330 -21.89 -7.74 19.06
CA SER A 330 -23.12 -7.15 18.48
C SER A 330 -22.97 -5.69 18.04
N SER A 331 -22.04 -4.95 18.65
CA SER A 331 -21.72 -3.56 18.31
C SER A 331 -20.48 -3.48 17.42
N ILE A 332 -19.40 -4.17 17.81
CA ILE A 332 -18.16 -4.25 17.05
C ILE A 332 -17.47 -5.60 17.30
N GLN A 333 -16.95 -6.21 16.25
CA GLN A 333 -16.24 -7.49 16.32
C GLN A 333 -14.78 -7.29 16.74
N GLY A 334 -14.15 -8.35 17.23
CA GLY A 334 -12.69 -8.42 17.37
C GLY A 334 -12.02 -8.94 16.10
N GLY A 335 -10.72 -8.71 15.96
CA GLY A 335 -9.91 -9.28 14.88
C GLY A 335 -9.53 -10.73 15.15
N ASN A 336 -9.32 -11.50 14.09
CA ASN A 336 -8.85 -12.87 14.16
C ASN A 336 -7.41 -12.93 14.64
N GLY A 337 -7.09 -13.98 15.36
CA GLY A 337 -5.76 -14.35 15.81
C GLY A 337 -5.00 -15.18 14.77
N THR A 338 -4.01 -15.93 15.25
CA THR A 338 -3.05 -16.63 14.37
C THR A 338 -3.02 -18.12 14.65
N THR A 339 -2.99 -18.93 13.59
CA THR A 339 -2.67 -20.36 13.66
C THR A 339 -1.33 -20.62 12.97
N PHE A 340 -0.39 -21.23 13.68
CA PHE A 340 0.92 -21.61 13.17
C PHE A 340 1.03 -23.13 13.09
N LEU A 341 1.34 -23.66 11.91
CA LEU A 341 1.47 -25.09 11.67
C LEU A 341 2.90 -25.39 11.18
N LYS A 342 3.60 -26.34 11.79
CA LYS A 342 4.96 -26.71 11.37
C LYS A 342 5.15 -28.22 11.33
N GLY A 343 5.22 -28.74 10.11
CA GLY A 343 5.66 -30.11 9.83
C GLY A 343 7.16 -30.31 10.09
N SER A 344 7.59 -31.56 10.22
CA SER A 344 8.99 -31.95 10.42
C SER A 344 9.91 -31.56 9.27
N ASP A 345 9.39 -31.59 8.04
CA ASP A 345 10.14 -31.23 6.82
C ASP A 345 10.19 -29.71 6.55
N GLN A 346 9.41 -28.91 7.30
CA GLN A 346 9.36 -27.46 7.15
C GLN A 346 10.44 -26.76 7.97
N THR A 347 11.03 -25.71 7.39
CA THR A 347 12.07 -24.95 8.07
C THR A 347 11.44 -23.88 8.95
N HIS A 348 10.48 -23.13 8.42
CA HIS A 348 9.87 -22.00 9.09
C HIS A 348 8.37 -22.19 9.40
N GLY A 349 7.73 -23.20 8.79
CA GLY A 349 6.30 -23.51 9.03
C GLY A 349 5.35 -22.51 8.38
N ASP A 350 4.06 -22.76 8.48
CA ASP A 350 3.00 -21.99 7.82
C ASP A 350 2.23 -21.14 8.82
N LEU A 351 1.95 -19.89 8.44
CA LEU A 351 1.02 -19.02 9.15
C LEU A 351 -0.34 -19.03 8.44
N ILE A 352 -1.41 -19.24 9.21
CA ILE A 352 -2.79 -19.21 8.75
C ILE A 352 -3.55 -18.14 9.55
N ILE A 353 -4.20 -17.22 8.85
CA ILE A 353 -5.22 -16.32 9.41
C ILE A 353 -6.53 -16.62 8.69
N ASP A 354 -7.47 -17.18 9.45
CA ASP A 354 -8.73 -17.70 8.94
C ASP A 354 -9.89 -16.88 9.50
N GLY A 355 -10.73 -16.32 8.63
CA GLY A 355 -11.93 -15.60 9.03
C GLY A 355 -13.14 -16.50 9.26
N LEU A 356 -13.13 -17.74 8.74
CA LEU A 356 -14.28 -18.65 8.70
C LEU A 356 -15.60 -17.96 8.26
N ASN A 357 -15.50 -16.99 7.36
CA ASN A 357 -16.58 -16.16 6.83
C ASN A 357 -17.31 -15.32 7.90
N ASN A 358 -16.68 -15.07 9.04
CA ASN A 358 -17.16 -14.15 10.05
C ASN A 358 -16.85 -12.69 9.69
N ASN A 359 -17.64 -11.76 10.24
CA ASN A 359 -17.36 -10.35 10.11
C ASN A 359 -16.07 -10.01 10.86
N THR A 360 -15.03 -9.66 10.11
CA THR A 360 -13.77 -9.19 10.65
C THR A 360 -13.65 -7.68 10.39
N PRO A 361 -13.38 -6.85 11.42
CA PRO A 361 -13.15 -5.42 11.20
C PRO A 361 -11.92 -5.19 10.32
N HIS A 362 -11.93 -4.10 9.55
CA HIS A 362 -10.74 -3.67 8.82
C HIS A 362 -9.60 -3.41 9.80
N GLU A 363 -8.40 -3.81 9.42
CA GLU A 363 -7.16 -3.60 10.15
C GLU A 363 -7.03 -4.26 11.55
N SER A 364 -7.76 -5.37 11.79
CA SER A 364 -7.85 -5.95 13.14
C SER A 364 -7.01 -7.21 13.37
N SER A 365 -6.43 -7.81 12.33
CA SER A 365 -5.53 -8.97 12.43
C SER A 365 -4.10 -8.64 11.95
N PRO A 366 -3.28 -7.99 12.80
CA PRO A 366 -1.90 -7.63 12.42
C PRO A 366 -0.97 -8.85 12.42
N ILE A 367 -0.09 -8.92 11.41
CA ILE A 367 1.10 -9.81 11.44
C ILE A 367 2.26 -9.01 12.07
N PRO A 368 2.79 -9.42 13.23
CA PRO A 368 3.94 -8.75 13.83
C PRO A 368 5.21 -8.95 12.97
N SER A 369 6.17 -8.02 13.06
CA SER A 369 7.45 -8.13 12.36
C SER A 369 8.39 -9.21 12.90
N GLY A 370 9.41 -9.55 12.10
CA GLY A 370 10.51 -10.42 12.51
C GLY A 370 10.28 -11.91 12.26
N TYR A 371 9.17 -12.27 11.63
CA TYR A 371 8.89 -13.64 11.23
C TYR A 371 9.22 -13.88 9.76
N ILE A 372 9.69 -15.10 9.50
CA ILE A 372 9.76 -15.70 8.17
C ILE A 372 8.88 -16.94 8.25
N PHE A 373 8.03 -17.16 7.26
CA PHE A 373 7.21 -18.36 7.15
C PHE A 373 7.53 -19.08 5.83
N ASP A 374 7.30 -20.39 5.78
CA ASP A 374 7.37 -21.12 4.51
C ASP A 374 6.16 -20.75 3.64
N ASN A 375 4.94 -20.75 4.21
CA ASN A 375 3.75 -20.19 3.57
C ASN A 375 2.98 -19.25 4.51
N VAL A 376 2.25 -18.32 3.91
CA VAL A 376 1.25 -17.50 4.61
C VAL A 376 -0.08 -17.65 3.88
N ILE A 377 -1.12 -18.05 4.59
CA ILE A 377 -2.45 -18.31 4.06
C ILE A 377 -3.46 -17.41 4.76
N ILE A 378 -4.09 -16.53 3.99
CA ILE A 378 -5.14 -15.62 4.46
C ILE A 378 -6.44 -16.06 3.77
N ARG A 379 -7.39 -16.61 4.54
CA ARG A 379 -8.57 -17.27 3.96
C ARG A 379 -9.89 -16.98 4.67
N ASN A 380 -10.98 -17.31 3.98
CA ASN A 380 -12.37 -17.24 4.43
C ASN A 380 -12.76 -15.86 5.02
N GLY A 381 -12.53 -14.78 4.29
CA GLY A 381 -12.93 -13.43 4.69
C GLY A 381 -12.04 -12.78 5.77
N ALA A 382 -10.82 -13.28 5.96
CA ALA A 382 -9.86 -12.66 6.89
C ALA A 382 -9.42 -11.27 6.42
N ARG A 383 -9.23 -10.34 7.35
CA ARG A 383 -8.75 -8.97 7.08
C ARG A 383 -7.45 -8.69 7.85
N VAL A 384 -6.33 -8.78 7.14
CA VAL A 384 -4.97 -8.80 7.70
C VAL A 384 -4.24 -7.49 7.44
N VAL A 385 -3.43 -7.07 8.41
CA VAL A 385 -2.52 -5.91 8.30
C VAL A 385 -1.08 -6.36 8.38
N ALA A 386 -0.24 -5.88 7.47
CA ALA A 386 1.20 -5.94 7.61
C ALA A 386 1.79 -4.55 7.36
N ASP A 387 2.43 -3.98 8.39
CA ASP A 387 3.09 -2.67 8.31
C ASP A 387 4.61 -2.79 8.17
N ASP A 388 5.13 -3.98 8.40
CA ASP A 388 6.53 -4.35 8.23
C ASP A 388 6.66 -5.35 7.07
N PRO A 389 7.86 -5.54 6.50
CA PRO A 389 8.07 -6.49 5.41
C PRO A 389 7.59 -7.91 5.76
N LEU A 390 6.74 -8.46 4.90
CA LEU A 390 6.25 -9.83 4.98
C LEU A 390 7.17 -10.72 4.12
N VAL A 391 7.99 -11.53 4.79
CA VAL A 391 8.94 -12.45 4.13
C VAL A 391 8.40 -13.88 4.18
N VAL A 392 8.17 -14.45 3.00
CA VAL A 392 7.59 -15.78 2.80
C VAL A 392 8.54 -16.60 1.92
N ASN A 393 9.02 -17.76 2.38
CA ASN A 393 10.00 -18.52 1.58
C ASN A 393 9.41 -19.20 0.35
N ASP A 394 8.11 -19.48 0.36
CA ASP A 394 7.41 -20.14 -0.72
C ASP A 394 6.21 -19.33 -1.19
N THR A 395 5.01 -19.57 -0.66
CA THR A 395 3.78 -18.98 -1.21
C THR A 395 3.02 -18.12 -0.19
N LEU A 396 2.68 -16.89 -0.58
CA LEU A 396 1.63 -16.08 0.03
C LEU A 396 0.32 -16.34 -0.73
N ARG A 397 -0.71 -16.87 -0.05
CA ARG A 397 -2.05 -17.09 -0.59
C ARG A 397 -3.08 -16.20 0.08
N ILE A 398 -3.90 -15.53 -0.73
CA ILE A 398 -5.04 -14.74 -0.28
C ILE A 398 -6.29 -15.29 -0.98
N GLU A 399 -7.15 -15.92 -0.20
CA GLU A 399 -8.23 -16.79 -0.68
C GLU A 399 -9.57 -16.46 -0.01
N ASP A 400 -10.66 -16.85 -0.67
CA ASP A 400 -12.03 -16.87 -0.15
C ASP A 400 -12.49 -15.54 0.47
N GLY A 401 -12.40 -14.44 -0.28
CA GLY A 401 -12.91 -13.13 0.12
C GLY A 401 -11.99 -12.35 1.07
N SER A 402 -10.72 -12.75 1.17
CA SER A 402 -9.79 -12.18 2.14
C SER A 402 -9.07 -10.92 1.64
N ILE A 403 -8.60 -10.11 2.59
CA ILE A 403 -7.92 -8.84 2.31
C ILE A 403 -6.61 -8.74 3.10
N LEU A 404 -5.52 -8.43 2.41
CA LEU A 404 -4.26 -7.97 2.99
C LEU A 404 -4.08 -6.47 2.75
N THR A 405 -3.71 -5.72 3.79
CA THR A 405 -3.53 -4.26 3.72
C THR A 405 -2.39 -3.77 4.63
N HIS A 406 -2.17 -2.45 4.66
CA HIS A 406 -1.31 -1.76 5.62
C HIS A 406 -2.05 -0.56 6.25
N ARG A 407 -1.56 -0.02 7.36
CA ARG A 407 -2.17 1.16 8.03
C ARG A 407 -2.04 2.44 7.20
N VAL A 408 -3.02 3.35 7.37
CA VAL A 408 -3.05 4.65 6.68
C VAL A 408 -1.81 5.51 6.98
N GLY A 409 -1.20 6.06 5.93
CA GLY A 409 -0.05 6.96 6.01
C GLY A 409 1.29 6.28 6.27
N LEU A 410 1.37 4.95 6.09
CA LEU A 410 2.59 4.18 6.22
C LEU A 410 3.49 4.41 4.99
N GLU A 411 4.45 5.34 5.08
CA GLU A 411 5.33 5.69 3.95
C GLU A 411 6.23 4.53 3.47
N SER A 412 6.46 3.51 4.32
CA SER A 412 7.13 2.28 3.90
C SER A 412 6.27 1.40 2.98
N GLY A 413 4.95 1.59 2.96
CA GLY A 413 4.01 0.73 2.23
C GLY A 413 3.98 -0.72 2.72
N LEU A 414 3.15 -1.53 2.05
CA LEU A 414 3.11 -2.97 2.20
C LEU A 414 4.24 -3.59 1.36
N ARG A 415 5.17 -4.30 2.00
CA ARG A 415 6.31 -4.95 1.34
C ARG A 415 6.19 -6.47 1.46
N ILE A 416 6.25 -7.16 0.34
CA ILE A 416 6.09 -8.61 0.24
C ILE A 416 7.29 -9.19 -0.49
N GLU A 417 7.98 -10.14 0.13
CA GLU A 417 9.04 -10.94 -0.47
C GLU A 417 8.61 -12.41 -0.46
N ALA A 418 8.46 -13.02 -1.64
CA ALA A 418 8.01 -14.40 -1.77
C ALA A 418 8.65 -15.14 -2.96
N LYS A 419 8.40 -16.44 -3.11
CA LYS A 419 8.51 -17.07 -4.44
C LYS A 419 7.25 -16.84 -5.23
N ARG A 420 6.10 -17.07 -4.61
CA ARG A 420 4.78 -16.97 -5.23
C ARG A 420 3.85 -16.09 -4.41
N VAL A 421 3.13 -15.20 -5.08
CA VAL A 421 1.99 -14.46 -4.52
C VAL A 421 0.76 -14.82 -5.32
N GLU A 422 -0.27 -15.32 -4.66
CA GLU A 422 -1.51 -15.82 -5.26
C GLU A 422 -2.71 -15.11 -4.63
N VAL A 423 -3.49 -14.40 -5.44
CA VAL A 423 -4.71 -13.68 -5.03
C VAL A 423 -5.88 -14.24 -5.82
N ASP A 424 -6.79 -14.95 -5.15
CA ASP A 424 -7.94 -15.58 -5.81
C ASP A 424 -9.01 -14.57 -6.28
N GLU A 425 -9.95 -15.02 -7.11
CA GLU A 425 -11.00 -14.19 -7.74
C GLU A 425 -11.81 -13.31 -6.77
N THR A 426 -11.91 -13.72 -5.50
CA THR A 426 -12.72 -13.04 -4.49
C THR A 426 -11.90 -12.17 -3.53
N SER A 427 -10.57 -12.27 -3.61
CA SER A 427 -9.64 -11.71 -2.63
C SER A 427 -8.88 -10.50 -3.16
N SER A 428 -8.22 -9.79 -2.24
CA SER A 428 -7.45 -8.59 -2.60
C SER A 428 -6.23 -8.33 -1.73
N ILE A 429 -5.19 -7.78 -2.35
CA ILE A 429 -4.24 -6.90 -1.68
C ILE A 429 -4.77 -5.48 -1.87
N ASP A 430 -5.30 -4.86 -0.82
CA ASP A 430 -6.00 -3.58 -0.95
C ASP A 430 -5.41 -2.53 -0.01
N VAL A 431 -4.67 -1.59 -0.58
CA VAL A 431 -4.14 -0.41 0.11
C VAL A 431 -4.80 0.88 -0.38
N SER A 432 -6.03 0.79 -0.89
CA SER A 432 -6.81 1.94 -1.34
C SER A 432 -7.11 2.89 -0.18
N GLY A 433 -6.91 4.20 -0.40
CA GLY A 433 -7.08 5.22 0.63
C GLY A 433 -6.08 5.13 1.81
N LYS A 434 -5.01 4.33 1.72
CA LYS A 434 -3.98 4.16 2.76
C LYS A 434 -2.79 5.10 2.63
N GLY A 435 -2.82 6.03 1.69
CA GLY A 435 -1.79 7.03 1.44
C GLY A 435 -1.86 8.25 2.35
N TYR A 436 -1.46 9.42 1.83
CA TYR A 436 -1.54 10.68 2.56
C TYR A 436 -2.99 11.09 2.84
N ARG A 437 -3.18 11.73 3.99
CA ARG A 437 -4.51 12.04 4.55
C ARG A 437 -5.20 13.15 3.78
N GLY A 438 -6.50 12.98 3.52
CA GLY A 438 -7.37 14.04 3.01
C GLY A 438 -7.64 15.16 4.02
N GLY A 439 -8.13 16.30 3.55
CA GLY A 439 -8.51 17.42 4.40
C GLY A 439 -9.63 17.06 5.36
N LEU A 440 -9.50 17.37 6.64
CA LEU A 440 -10.46 17.03 7.71
C LEU A 440 -10.73 15.52 7.84
N ASN A 441 -9.80 14.67 7.41
CA ASN A 441 -9.93 13.21 7.44
C ASN A 441 -8.80 12.54 8.24
N ASP A 442 -9.10 11.42 8.90
CA ASP A 442 -8.14 10.53 9.56
C ASP A 442 -7.09 11.23 10.45
N GLY A 443 -7.54 12.22 11.23
CA GLY A 443 -6.70 12.98 12.15
C GLY A 443 -6.04 14.22 11.55
N ASN A 444 -6.17 14.48 10.25
CA ASN A 444 -5.80 15.75 9.67
C ASN A 444 -6.83 16.83 10.04
N SER A 445 -6.42 17.83 10.81
CA SER A 445 -7.29 18.95 11.22
C SER A 445 -7.34 20.10 10.22
N ARG A 446 -6.56 20.04 9.13
CA ARG A 446 -6.50 21.07 8.08
C ARG A 446 -7.53 20.81 6.98
N SER A 447 -7.89 21.87 6.25
CA SER A 447 -8.80 21.74 5.10
C SER A 447 -8.06 21.25 3.85
N GLU A 448 -6.76 21.50 3.78
CA GLU A 448 -5.87 20.98 2.77
C GLU A 448 -5.64 19.48 2.99
N GLY A 449 -5.56 18.73 1.89
CA GLY A 449 -5.00 17.39 1.92
C GLY A 449 -3.51 17.44 2.27
N THR A 450 -2.91 16.28 2.51
CA THR A 450 -1.46 16.14 2.68
C THR A 450 -0.83 15.48 1.45
N THR A 451 0.42 15.82 1.17
CA THR A 451 1.22 15.29 0.06
C THR A 451 2.59 14.83 0.56
N LEU A 452 3.52 14.57 -0.36
CA LEU A 452 4.87 14.09 -0.12
C LEU A 452 5.54 14.76 1.10
N GLY A 453 6.05 13.93 2.02
CA GLY A 453 6.68 14.38 3.27
C GLY A 453 5.72 15.01 4.29
N GLY A 454 4.41 14.80 4.14
CA GLY A 454 3.39 15.38 5.02
C GLY A 454 3.15 16.88 4.82
N LEU A 455 3.61 17.44 3.69
CA LEU A 455 3.40 18.83 3.33
C LEU A 455 1.92 19.11 2.99
N PRO A 456 1.47 20.38 3.04
CA PRO A 456 0.15 20.75 2.50
C PRO A 456 0.05 20.39 1.00
N GLY A 457 -0.98 19.64 0.65
CA GLY A 457 -1.27 19.19 -0.71
C GLY A 457 -2.43 19.98 -1.32
N ALA A 458 -3.37 19.27 -1.93
CA ALA A 458 -4.54 19.87 -2.58
C ALA A 458 -5.33 20.81 -1.66
N ALA A 459 -5.74 21.95 -2.20
CA ALA A 459 -6.46 23.00 -1.48
C ALA A 459 -7.75 23.41 -2.21
N TYR A 460 -8.72 23.92 -1.45
CA TYR A 460 -9.97 24.51 -1.96
C TYR A 460 -10.71 23.64 -3.01
N ARG A 461 -11.42 22.60 -2.56
CA ARG A 461 -12.25 21.74 -3.43
C ARG A 461 -11.47 21.18 -4.63
N SER A 462 -10.29 20.66 -4.36
CA SER A 462 -9.39 20.08 -5.34
C SER A 462 -8.99 18.66 -4.96
N GLY A 463 -8.89 17.77 -5.95
CA GLY A 463 -8.39 16.41 -5.76
C GLY A 463 -6.88 16.37 -5.50
N GLY A 464 -6.40 15.31 -4.88
CA GLY A 464 -4.96 15.06 -4.72
C GLY A 464 -4.30 14.72 -6.07
N SER A 465 -3.01 15.05 -6.21
CA SER A 465 -2.20 14.69 -7.39
C SER A 465 -1.03 13.78 -7.01
N TYR A 466 -0.70 12.79 -7.85
CA TYR A 466 0.53 12.00 -7.74
C TYR A 466 1.10 11.65 -9.11
N GLY A 467 0.57 10.63 -9.79
CA GLY A 467 0.92 10.31 -11.18
C GLY A 467 0.16 11.21 -12.16
N GLY A 468 -1.13 11.44 -11.89
CA GLY A 468 -1.97 12.42 -12.56
C GLY A 468 -2.25 13.66 -11.72
N PHE A 469 -2.82 14.69 -12.34
CA PHE A 469 -3.35 15.86 -11.67
C PHE A 469 -4.73 15.56 -11.07
N GLY A 470 -4.95 15.96 -9.82
CA GLY A 470 -6.29 16.02 -9.25
C GLY A 470 -7.13 17.15 -9.87
N GLY A 471 -8.43 16.92 -10.00
CA GLY A 471 -9.36 17.90 -10.56
C GLY A 471 -9.43 19.15 -9.69
N VAL A 472 -9.51 20.32 -10.33
CA VAL A 472 -9.54 21.62 -9.65
C VAL A 472 -10.87 22.31 -9.90
N ARG A 473 -11.59 22.63 -8.83
CA ARG A 473 -12.82 23.41 -8.92
C ARG A 473 -12.57 24.91 -8.81
N ASP A 474 -11.89 25.34 -7.76
CA ASP A 474 -11.58 26.74 -7.46
C ASP A 474 -10.32 26.87 -6.57
N GLY A 475 -9.89 28.10 -6.32
CA GLY A 475 -8.78 28.39 -5.40
C GLY A 475 -7.38 28.01 -5.91
N ALA A 476 -6.49 27.67 -4.97
CA ALA A 476 -5.07 27.41 -5.24
C ALA A 476 -4.80 26.09 -5.98
N GLY A 477 -5.78 25.19 -6.08
CA GLY A 477 -5.71 23.97 -6.88
C GLY A 477 -5.11 22.76 -6.18
N SER A 478 -4.82 21.73 -6.97
CA SER A 478 -4.17 20.49 -6.55
C SER A 478 -2.65 20.69 -6.41
N ASN A 479 -1.97 19.77 -5.71
CA ASN A 479 -0.51 19.77 -5.65
C ASN A 479 0.10 19.36 -7.00
N VAL A 480 1.39 19.63 -7.19
CA VAL A 480 2.13 19.16 -8.38
C VAL A 480 2.36 17.65 -8.26
N PRO A 481 2.21 16.87 -9.35
CA PRO A 481 2.66 15.49 -9.50
C PRO A 481 4.14 15.29 -9.16
N TYR A 482 4.50 14.12 -8.67
CA TYR A 482 5.84 13.79 -8.19
C TYR A 482 6.17 12.32 -8.41
N GLY A 483 7.45 11.98 -8.29
CA GLY A 483 8.00 10.62 -8.36
C GLY A 483 8.29 10.15 -9.79
N ASP A 484 9.19 9.18 -9.91
CA ASP A 484 9.57 8.57 -11.18
C ASP A 484 8.50 7.55 -11.66
N PRO A 485 8.04 7.59 -12.93
CA PRO A 485 7.20 6.53 -13.49
C PRO A 485 7.85 5.13 -13.48
N LEU A 486 9.18 5.05 -13.60
CA LEU A 486 9.92 3.79 -13.68
C LEU A 486 10.12 3.13 -12.32
N ASP A 487 10.17 3.92 -11.24
CA ASP A 487 10.33 3.45 -9.86
C ASP A 487 9.38 4.15 -8.88
N PRO A 488 8.08 3.77 -8.88
CA PRO A 488 7.08 4.39 -8.01
C PRO A 488 7.23 3.92 -6.56
N VAL A 489 7.70 4.81 -5.69
CA VAL A 489 8.01 4.52 -4.27
C VAL A 489 7.21 5.36 -3.28
N TYR A 490 6.23 6.14 -3.73
CA TYR A 490 5.52 7.09 -2.88
C TYR A 490 4.04 6.76 -2.69
N LEU A 491 3.49 7.24 -1.58
CA LEU A 491 2.04 7.25 -1.35
C LEU A 491 1.35 8.26 -2.26
N GLY A 492 0.07 8.03 -2.55
CA GLY A 492 -0.82 9.01 -3.17
C GLY A 492 -1.14 10.17 -2.23
N SER A 493 -1.43 11.34 -2.80
CA SER A 493 -1.80 12.56 -2.07
C SER A 493 -3.29 12.59 -1.69
N GLY A 494 -3.58 13.20 -0.54
CA GLY A 494 -4.96 13.43 -0.10
C GLY A 494 -5.62 14.60 -0.82
N GLY A 495 -6.94 14.50 -1.05
CA GLY A 495 -7.76 15.59 -1.56
C GLY A 495 -8.14 16.60 -0.48
N SER A 496 -8.53 17.82 -0.88
CA SER A 496 -8.95 18.85 0.07
C SER A 496 -10.36 18.62 0.61
N SER A 497 -10.71 19.27 1.71
CA SER A 497 -12.09 19.34 2.19
C SER A 497 -12.99 20.09 1.21
N GLY A 498 -14.28 19.76 1.26
CA GLY A 498 -15.34 20.36 0.47
C GLY A 498 -16.08 21.49 1.19
N GLY A 499 -17.19 21.94 0.61
CA GLY A 499 -18.14 22.80 1.30
C GLY A 499 -18.66 22.17 2.60
N ASN A 500 -19.00 23.01 3.58
CA ASN A 500 -19.48 22.57 4.90
C ASN A 500 -18.53 21.62 5.64
N SER A 501 -17.21 21.76 5.43
CA SER A 501 -16.20 20.95 6.12
C SER A 501 -16.33 19.44 5.86
N ARG A 502 -16.85 19.05 4.69
CA ARG A 502 -16.85 17.65 4.25
C ARG A 502 -15.42 17.20 4.03
N SER A 503 -15.06 16.02 4.55
CA SER A 503 -13.70 15.51 4.45
C SER A 503 -13.30 15.22 3.00
N GLY A 504 -12.05 15.51 2.67
CA GLY A 504 -11.41 15.03 1.45
C GLY A 504 -11.03 13.56 1.56
N GLY A 505 -10.87 12.90 0.42
CA GLY A 505 -10.41 11.51 0.36
C GLY A 505 -8.91 11.39 0.61
N ASN A 506 -8.47 10.30 1.23
CA ASN A 506 -7.04 9.99 1.35
C ASN A 506 -6.48 9.49 0.02
N GLY A 507 -5.18 9.69 -0.22
CA GLY A 507 -4.53 9.06 -1.36
C GLY A 507 -4.40 7.54 -1.21
N GLY A 508 -4.05 6.85 -2.29
CA GLY A 508 -3.75 5.42 -2.29
C GLY A 508 -2.43 5.07 -1.60
N GLY A 509 -2.31 3.86 -1.08
CA GLY A 509 -1.12 3.35 -0.40
C GLY A 509 0.03 2.98 -1.35
N LEU A 510 1.02 2.27 -0.82
CA LEU A 510 2.14 1.71 -1.58
C LEU A 510 2.17 0.20 -1.39
N VAL A 511 2.23 -0.56 -2.50
CA VAL A 511 2.51 -2.00 -2.49
C VAL A 511 3.82 -2.24 -3.23
N VAL A 512 4.75 -2.97 -2.61
CA VAL A 512 5.95 -3.51 -3.25
C VAL A 512 5.94 -5.03 -3.12
N ILE A 513 5.95 -5.73 -4.26
CA ILE A 513 6.00 -7.19 -4.33
C ILE A 513 7.27 -7.61 -5.05
N VAL A 514 8.09 -8.43 -4.39
CA VAL A 514 9.24 -9.11 -5.00
C VAL A 514 8.97 -10.60 -4.91
N ALA A 515 8.57 -11.21 -6.04
CA ALA A 515 8.19 -12.61 -6.13
C ALA A 515 9.09 -13.36 -7.12
N SER A 516 10.05 -14.15 -6.62
CA SER A 516 11.08 -14.74 -7.48
C SER A 516 10.58 -15.74 -8.55
N GLU A 517 9.37 -16.29 -8.40
CA GLU A 517 8.77 -17.20 -9.38
C GLU A 517 7.52 -16.64 -10.05
N ALA A 518 6.50 -16.24 -9.28
CA ALA A 518 5.24 -15.81 -9.88
C ALA A 518 4.40 -14.86 -9.02
N VAL A 519 3.66 -13.98 -9.70
CA VAL A 519 2.51 -13.26 -9.16
C VAL A 519 1.27 -13.67 -9.97
N VAL A 520 0.29 -14.26 -9.30
CA VAL A 520 -0.98 -14.72 -9.88
C VAL A 520 -2.12 -13.88 -9.30
N VAL A 521 -2.79 -13.10 -10.14
CA VAL A 521 -3.85 -12.17 -9.71
C VAL A 521 -5.17 -12.51 -10.39
N ASP A 522 -5.96 -13.40 -9.82
CA ASP A 522 -7.33 -13.65 -10.28
C ASP A 522 -8.33 -12.67 -9.65
N GLY A 523 -8.01 -12.17 -8.45
CA GLY A 523 -8.73 -11.11 -7.74
C GLY A 523 -8.20 -9.72 -8.01
N SER A 524 -7.68 -9.04 -6.98
CA SER A 524 -7.19 -7.66 -7.16
C SER A 524 -5.97 -7.25 -6.33
N ILE A 525 -5.16 -6.35 -6.89
CA ILE A 525 -4.14 -5.58 -6.19
C ILE A 525 -4.48 -4.09 -6.37
N LEU A 526 -4.82 -3.40 -5.30
CA LEU A 526 -5.41 -2.06 -5.35
C LEU A 526 -4.60 -1.06 -4.50
N ALA A 527 -4.33 0.10 -5.07
CA ALA A 527 -3.76 1.28 -4.42
C ALA A 527 -4.55 2.52 -4.84
N ASP A 528 -5.88 2.41 -4.90
CA ASP A 528 -6.74 3.47 -5.43
C ASP A 528 -6.89 4.63 -4.43
N GLY A 529 -7.16 5.83 -4.95
CA GLY A 529 -7.47 7.00 -4.14
C GLY A 529 -8.85 6.89 -3.48
N GLY A 530 -8.96 7.30 -2.22
CA GLY A 530 -10.23 7.37 -1.51
C GLY A 530 -11.13 8.49 -2.04
N GLU A 531 -12.45 8.26 -2.05
CA GLU A 531 -13.43 9.28 -2.44
C GLU A 531 -13.56 10.40 -1.41
N GLY A 532 -13.78 11.64 -1.88
CA GLY A 532 -14.20 12.73 -1.00
C GLY A 532 -15.62 12.53 -0.44
N ALA A 533 -15.95 13.17 0.69
CA ALA A 533 -17.26 13.02 1.35
C ALA A 533 -18.43 13.79 0.69
N GLY A 534 -18.26 14.30 -0.53
CA GLY A 534 -19.25 15.06 -1.31
C GLY A 534 -19.25 16.57 -1.01
N PHE A 535 -20.16 17.32 -1.62
CA PHE A 535 -20.14 18.80 -1.61
C PHE A 535 -18.77 19.34 -2.06
N GLU A 536 -18.27 18.76 -3.14
CA GLU A 536 -17.11 19.23 -3.88
C GLU A 536 -15.82 19.02 -3.09
N ALA A 537 -15.85 18.12 -2.09
CA ALA A 537 -14.65 17.61 -1.47
C ALA A 537 -13.79 16.88 -2.52
N GLY A 538 -12.48 17.15 -2.46
CA GLY A 538 -11.50 16.52 -3.31
C GLY A 538 -11.32 15.07 -2.94
N SER A 539 -11.27 14.20 -3.95
CA SER A 539 -10.88 12.80 -3.77
C SER A 539 -9.35 12.69 -3.74
N GLY A 540 -8.82 11.64 -3.11
CA GLY A 540 -7.38 11.38 -3.09
C GLY A 540 -6.88 10.82 -4.42
N SER A 541 -5.60 11.00 -4.70
CA SER A 541 -4.97 10.39 -5.88
C SER A 541 -4.74 8.90 -5.68
N GLY A 542 -4.56 8.16 -6.77
CA GLY A 542 -3.99 6.81 -6.71
C GLY A 542 -2.60 6.81 -6.07
N GLY A 543 -2.19 5.64 -5.57
CA GLY A 543 -0.91 5.38 -4.92
C GLY A 543 0.11 4.73 -5.85
N SER A 544 0.98 3.89 -5.28
CA SER A 544 2.03 3.19 -6.03
C SER A 544 1.86 1.67 -5.94
N ILE A 545 2.01 1.00 -7.07
CA ILE A 545 2.17 -0.46 -7.14
C ILE A 545 3.48 -0.78 -7.86
N LYS A 546 4.38 -1.46 -7.16
CA LYS A 546 5.64 -1.97 -7.72
C LYS A 546 5.67 -3.49 -7.60
N ILE A 547 5.91 -4.18 -8.72
CA ILE A 547 6.00 -5.65 -8.77
C ILE A 547 7.26 -6.06 -9.51
N GLU A 548 8.03 -6.97 -8.94
CA GLU A 548 9.16 -7.64 -9.59
C GLU A 548 8.94 -9.15 -9.52
N THR A 549 8.84 -9.82 -10.68
CA THR A 549 8.60 -11.26 -10.72
C THR A 549 9.16 -11.94 -11.95
N SER A 550 9.21 -13.28 -11.97
CA SER A 550 9.50 -14.00 -13.22
C SER A 550 8.23 -14.14 -14.07
N LEU A 551 7.14 -14.68 -13.51
CA LEU A 551 5.85 -14.84 -14.21
C LEU A 551 4.76 -13.95 -13.61
N LEU A 552 4.22 -13.02 -14.41
CA LEU A 552 2.98 -12.31 -14.07
C LEU A 552 1.80 -12.88 -14.87
N ARG A 553 0.72 -13.24 -14.19
CA ARG A 553 -0.50 -13.76 -14.82
C ARG A 553 -1.75 -13.50 -13.97
N GLY A 554 -2.91 -13.73 -14.54
CA GLY A 554 -4.22 -13.76 -13.87
C GLY A 554 -5.33 -13.15 -14.72
N SER A 555 -6.58 -13.29 -14.28
CA SER A 555 -7.75 -12.65 -14.92
C SER A 555 -8.29 -11.42 -14.17
N GLY A 556 -7.73 -11.09 -13.01
CA GLY A 556 -8.14 -10.03 -12.10
C GLY A 556 -7.80 -8.58 -12.52
N LYS A 557 -7.56 -7.70 -11.53
CA LYS A 557 -7.25 -6.26 -11.70
C LYS A 557 -6.02 -5.83 -10.88
N ILE A 558 -5.17 -4.97 -11.47
CA ILE A 558 -4.12 -4.22 -10.76
C ILE A 558 -4.42 -2.72 -10.96
N SER A 559 -4.61 -1.97 -9.88
CA SER A 559 -5.21 -0.63 -9.96
C SER A 559 -4.53 0.37 -9.03
N ALA A 560 -4.17 1.53 -9.57
CA ALA A 560 -3.80 2.72 -8.81
C ALA A 560 -4.61 3.92 -9.32
N ASP A 561 -5.92 3.77 -9.43
CA ASP A 561 -6.84 4.78 -9.98
C ASP A 561 -7.08 5.91 -8.97
N GLY A 562 -7.37 7.12 -9.46
CA GLY A 562 -7.78 8.24 -8.63
C GLY A 562 -9.21 8.09 -8.11
N GLY A 563 -9.49 8.56 -6.88
CA GLY A 563 -10.84 8.50 -6.33
C GLY A 563 -11.84 9.33 -7.14
N ALA A 564 -13.05 8.83 -7.36
CA ALA A 564 -14.01 9.37 -8.33
C ALA A 564 -15.38 9.67 -7.72
N ARG A 565 -15.59 10.89 -7.19
CA ARG A 565 -16.92 11.35 -6.72
C ARG A 565 -17.42 12.63 -7.39
N GLU A 566 -17.10 13.80 -6.83
CA GLU A 566 -17.48 15.10 -7.41
C GLU A 566 -16.26 15.77 -8.02
N VAL A 567 -15.20 15.91 -7.23
CA VAL A 567 -13.88 16.36 -7.67
C VAL A 567 -12.94 15.16 -7.60
N GLY A 568 -12.49 14.69 -8.76
CA GLY A 568 -11.67 13.50 -8.89
C GLY A 568 -10.23 13.70 -8.46
N GLY A 569 -9.61 12.65 -7.92
CA GLY A 569 -8.16 12.60 -7.70
C GLY A 569 -7.42 12.20 -8.97
N GLY A 570 -6.13 12.55 -9.07
CA GLY A 570 -5.28 12.09 -10.16
C GLY A 570 -4.96 10.59 -10.04
N GLY A 571 -4.67 9.94 -11.15
CA GLY A 571 -4.18 8.56 -11.15
C GLY A 571 -2.83 8.41 -10.43
N GLY A 572 -2.52 7.19 -10.02
CA GLY A 572 -1.29 6.80 -9.35
C GLY A 572 -0.21 6.34 -10.32
N ARG A 573 0.70 5.48 -9.86
CA ARG A 573 1.77 4.91 -10.68
C ARG A 573 1.85 3.40 -10.48
N VAL A 574 1.93 2.65 -11.57
CA VAL A 574 2.15 1.20 -11.56
C VAL A 574 3.42 0.90 -12.34
N ALA A 575 4.37 0.18 -11.75
CA ALA A 575 5.57 -0.31 -12.43
C ALA A 575 5.76 -1.80 -12.16
N ILE A 576 5.90 -2.59 -13.22
CA ILE A 576 6.02 -4.05 -13.15
C ILE A 576 7.21 -4.52 -13.96
N VAL A 577 8.11 -5.27 -13.32
CA VAL A 577 9.22 -5.97 -13.95
C VAL A 577 8.90 -7.47 -14.02
N TYR A 578 8.96 -8.07 -15.21
CA TYR A 578 8.62 -9.48 -15.42
C TYR A 578 9.50 -10.16 -16.48
N ASP A 579 9.65 -11.49 -16.44
CA ASP A 579 10.29 -12.26 -17.53
C ASP A 579 9.25 -12.77 -18.53
N TYR A 580 8.16 -13.32 -18.00
CA TYR A 580 7.08 -13.98 -18.72
C TYR A 580 5.74 -13.43 -18.28
N PHE A 581 4.81 -13.42 -19.23
CA PHE A 581 3.44 -13.03 -18.99
C PHE A 581 2.51 -14.21 -19.28
N GLY A 582 1.33 -14.22 -18.65
CA GLY A 582 0.30 -15.22 -18.91
C GLY A 582 -0.17 -15.22 -20.37
N GLY A 583 -0.79 -16.33 -20.79
CA GLY A 583 -1.39 -16.44 -22.12
C GLY A 583 -2.76 -15.76 -22.20
N GLU A 584 -3.42 -15.81 -23.36
CA GLU A 584 -4.76 -15.25 -23.58
C GLU A 584 -5.74 -15.71 -22.49
N GLY A 585 -6.35 -14.75 -21.78
CA GLY A 585 -7.29 -15.00 -20.67
C GLY A 585 -6.64 -15.11 -19.29
N ASP A 586 -5.30 -15.14 -19.23
CA ASP A 586 -4.46 -15.12 -18.02
C ASP A 586 -3.44 -13.96 -18.09
N ASP A 587 -3.68 -13.01 -18.99
CA ASP A 587 -2.81 -11.88 -19.36
C ASP A 587 -3.36 -10.53 -18.84
N LEU A 588 -4.07 -10.58 -17.69
CA LEU A 588 -4.86 -9.46 -17.11
C LEU A 588 -5.56 -8.62 -18.19
N ASN A 589 -6.22 -9.45 -19.02
CA ASN A 589 -6.90 -9.29 -20.30
C ASN A 589 -6.34 -8.22 -21.24
N GLY A 590 -5.28 -8.57 -21.95
CA GLY A 590 -4.61 -7.69 -22.91
C GLY A 590 -3.96 -6.47 -22.26
N LEU A 591 -3.49 -6.60 -21.00
CA LEU A 591 -2.89 -5.52 -20.21
C LEU A 591 -3.85 -4.38 -19.83
N ARG A 592 -5.16 -4.51 -20.12
CA ARG A 592 -6.13 -3.42 -19.93
C ARG A 592 -6.71 -3.36 -18.52
N ASN A 593 -6.52 -4.41 -17.72
CA ASN A 593 -6.89 -4.45 -16.31
C ASN A 593 -5.75 -3.97 -15.38
N ILE A 594 -4.64 -3.49 -15.95
CA ILE A 594 -3.60 -2.78 -15.21
C ILE A 594 -3.85 -1.29 -15.45
N SER A 595 -4.27 -0.56 -14.42
CA SER A 595 -4.78 0.81 -14.56
C SER A 595 -4.20 1.78 -13.55
N ALA A 596 -4.16 3.05 -13.98
CA ALA A 596 -3.88 4.21 -13.15
C ALA A 596 -4.75 5.39 -13.64
N PHE A 597 -6.05 5.16 -13.81
CA PHE A 597 -6.97 6.14 -14.39
C PHE A 597 -7.16 7.37 -13.50
N GLY A 598 -7.55 8.49 -14.10
CA GLY A 598 -8.00 9.64 -13.35
C GLY A 598 -9.36 9.39 -12.70
N GLY A 599 -9.62 10.03 -11.57
CA GLY A 599 -10.95 10.02 -10.98
C GLY A 599 -11.92 10.83 -11.83
N HIS A 600 -12.88 10.18 -12.49
CA HIS A 600 -13.90 10.87 -13.31
C HIS A 600 -15.10 11.33 -12.46
N GLY A 601 -14.88 12.37 -11.66
CA GLY A 601 -15.91 12.96 -10.81
C GLY A 601 -17.02 13.69 -11.59
N SER A 602 -18.19 13.85 -10.97
CA SER A 602 -19.34 14.54 -11.58
C SER A 602 -19.16 16.05 -11.81
N SER A 603 -18.16 16.70 -11.20
CA SER A 603 -17.87 18.13 -11.34
C SER A 603 -16.54 18.40 -12.05
N ARG A 604 -15.46 17.74 -11.64
CA ARG A 604 -14.10 17.93 -12.15
C ARG A 604 -13.38 16.60 -12.17
N TRP A 605 -12.68 16.31 -13.26
CA TRP A 605 -11.93 15.06 -13.41
C TRP A 605 -10.50 15.28 -12.98
N GLY A 606 -9.89 14.24 -12.40
CA GLY A 606 -8.43 14.12 -12.40
C GLY A 606 -7.97 13.48 -13.69
N SER A 607 -6.70 13.68 -14.05
CA SER A 607 -6.08 12.96 -15.16
C SER A 607 -5.53 11.61 -14.71
N ALA A 608 -5.36 10.70 -15.67
CA ALA A 608 -4.63 9.45 -15.47
C ALA A 608 -3.21 9.70 -14.97
N GLY A 609 -2.66 8.69 -14.29
CA GLY A 609 -1.24 8.57 -14.01
C GLY A 609 -0.56 7.66 -15.03
N THR A 610 0.39 6.84 -14.59
CA THR A 610 1.28 6.08 -15.49
C THR A 610 1.30 4.60 -15.15
N VAL A 611 1.31 3.75 -16.18
CA VAL A 611 1.60 2.31 -16.07
C VAL A 611 2.86 2.00 -16.87
N VAL A 612 3.86 1.39 -16.23
CA VAL A 612 5.10 0.94 -16.87
C VAL A 612 5.21 -0.57 -16.74
N LEU A 613 5.40 -1.25 -17.86
CA LEU A 613 5.65 -2.69 -17.92
C LEU A 613 7.03 -2.92 -18.53
N ARG A 614 7.96 -3.49 -17.75
CA ARG A 614 9.32 -3.75 -18.20
C ARG A 614 9.60 -5.24 -18.21
N ARG A 615 9.75 -5.81 -19.40
CA ARG A 615 10.30 -7.16 -19.51
C ARG A 615 11.78 -7.15 -19.09
N SER A 616 12.29 -8.23 -18.51
CA SER A 616 13.65 -8.24 -17.96
C SER A 616 14.79 -8.05 -18.98
N ASP A 617 14.50 -8.22 -20.27
CA ASP A 617 15.42 -7.94 -21.38
C ASP A 617 15.30 -6.50 -21.93
N GLN A 618 14.35 -5.71 -21.43
CA GLN A 618 14.16 -4.31 -21.74
C GLN A 618 14.97 -3.41 -20.80
N ALA A 619 15.48 -2.30 -21.33
CA ALA A 619 16.29 -1.36 -20.55
C ALA A 619 15.41 -0.42 -19.72
N TYR A 620 14.36 0.12 -20.35
CA TYR A 620 13.53 1.20 -19.82
C TYR A 620 12.03 0.83 -19.74
N GLY A 621 11.59 -0.21 -20.44
CA GLY A 621 10.21 -0.72 -20.39
C GLY A 621 9.21 0.11 -21.20
N ASP A 622 7.95 -0.34 -21.18
CA ASP A 622 6.86 0.20 -21.98
C ASP A 622 5.95 1.08 -21.12
N LEU A 623 5.81 2.36 -21.49
CA LEU A 623 4.89 3.29 -20.85
C LEU A 623 3.50 3.23 -21.51
N TYR A 624 2.45 3.16 -20.70
CA TYR A 624 1.07 3.27 -21.13
C TYR A 624 0.42 4.52 -20.52
N ILE A 625 -0.15 5.36 -21.38
CA ILE A 625 -1.02 6.48 -21.00
C ILE A 625 -2.45 6.13 -21.42
N ASP A 626 -3.31 6.04 -20.42
CA ASP A 626 -4.64 5.45 -20.56
C ASP A 626 -5.57 6.06 -19.52
N ASP A 627 -6.69 6.63 -19.97
CA ASP A 627 -7.70 7.23 -19.08
C ASP A 627 -9.08 6.59 -19.30
N ASN A 628 -9.12 5.39 -19.90
CA ASN A 628 -10.33 4.60 -20.09
C ASN A 628 -11.48 5.29 -20.86
N MET A 629 -11.14 6.19 -21.78
CA MET A 629 -12.09 6.83 -22.70
C MET A 629 -12.31 5.99 -23.95
N VAL A 630 -13.53 5.96 -24.49
CA VAL A 630 -13.86 5.07 -25.62
C VAL A 630 -13.74 5.76 -26.98
N ASP A 631 -14.15 7.03 -27.07
CA ASP A 631 -14.37 7.73 -28.34
C ASP A 631 -13.87 9.19 -28.33
N SER A 632 -13.03 9.54 -27.35
CA SER A 632 -12.52 10.89 -27.17
C SER A 632 -11.21 10.91 -26.38
N THR A 633 -10.43 11.97 -26.55
CA THR A 633 -9.30 12.28 -25.68
C THR A 633 -9.79 12.70 -24.30
N SER A 634 -9.06 12.33 -23.25
CA SER A 634 -9.32 12.81 -21.89
C SER A 634 -9.34 14.34 -21.85
N SER A 635 -10.19 14.88 -20.97
CA SER A 635 -10.33 16.33 -20.80
C SER A 635 -9.19 16.97 -19.99
N VAL A 636 -8.34 16.15 -19.36
CA VAL A 636 -7.21 16.60 -18.52
C VAL A 636 -5.97 15.79 -18.89
N TYR A 637 -4.84 16.45 -19.05
CA TYR A 637 -3.58 15.78 -19.40
C TYR A 637 -2.91 15.12 -18.17
N THR A 638 -2.30 13.98 -18.39
CA THR A 638 -1.32 13.31 -17.53
C THR A 638 0.04 13.98 -17.71
N PRO A 639 0.65 14.52 -16.66
CA PRO A 639 2.02 15.02 -16.72
C PRO A 639 3.02 13.91 -16.36
N LEU A 640 4.19 13.95 -16.99
CA LEU A 640 5.39 13.48 -16.32
C LEU A 640 5.91 14.58 -15.39
N PRO A 641 6.53 14.26 -14.23
CA PRO A 641 7.07 15.27 -13.33
C PRO A 641 7.93 16.29 -14.08
N HIS A 642 7.48 17.53 -14.08
CA HIS A 642 8.05 18.53 -14.97
C HIS A 642 9.28 19.17 -14.31
N ILE A 643 10.42 19.09 -14.99
CA ILE A 643 11.66 19.81 -14.64
C ILE A 643 11.75 21.07 -15.51
N GLY A 644 11.47 20.90 -16.81
CA GLY A 644 11.39 21.95 -17.80
C GLY A 644 12.74 22.45 -18.29
N PHE A 645 12.70 23.21 -19.38
CA PHE A 645 13.87 23.92 -19.95
C PHE A 645 14.18 25.18 -19.13
N GLY A 646 14.88 25.01 -18.00
CA GLY A 646 15.28 26.11 -17.12
C GLY A 646 16.75 26.49 -17.28
N HIS A 647 17.14 27.64 -16.71
CA HIS A 647 18.51 28.13 -16.70
C HIS A 647 19.21 27.91 -15.35
N ILE A 648 20.48 27.55 -15.40
CA ILE A 648 21.32 27.42 -14.21
C ILE A 648 21.65 28.81 -13.65
N LEU A 649 21.24 29.09 -12.41
CA LEU A 649 21.63 30.31 -11.67
C LEU A 649 22.84 30.09 -10.75
N GLY A 650 23.06 28.87 -10.30
CA GLY A 650 24.17 28.49 -9.45
C GLY A 650 24.56 27.03 -9.68
N LEU A 651 25.84 26.72 -9.57
CA LEU A 651 26.36 25.39 -9.87
C LEU A 651 27.46 24.98 -8.90
N THR A 652 27.35 23.79 -8.33
CA THR A 652 28.41 23.06 -7.60
C THR A 652 28.73 21.75 -8.32
N GLU A 653 29.64 20.94 -7.76
CA GLU A 653 29.98 19.63 -8.33
C GLU A 653 28.76 18.70 -8.49
N ASP A 654 27.73 18.84 -7.66
CA ASP A 654 26.58 17.93 -7.56
C ASP A 654 25.22 18.63 -7.51
N THR A 655 25.17 19.97 -7.43
CA THR A 655 23.92 20.73 -7.25
C THR A 655 23.74 21.84 -8.28
N ILE A 656 22.56 21.91 -8.87
CA ILE A 656 22.06 23.02 -9.68
C ILE A 656 21.15 23.89 -8.81
N THR A 657 21.36 25.20 -8.80
CA THR A 657 20.35 26.19 -8.40
C THR A 657 19.61 26.64 -9.65
N THR A 658 18.30 26.44 -9.67
CA THR A 658 17.40 26.71 -10.80
C THR A 658 17.00 28.18 -10.87
N ASP A 659 16.40 28.59 -11.98
CA ASP A 659 15.78 29.90 -12.14
C ASP A 659 14.42 30.03 -11.43
N GLY A 660 13.90 28.94 -10.87
CA GLY A 660 12.63 28.89 -10.13
C GLY A 660 11.39 29.03 -11.01
N VAL A 661 11.52 28.96 -12.34
CA VAL A 661 10.39 29.09 -13.28
C VAL A 661 9.43 27.91 -13.14
N VAL A 662 9.96 26.69 -13.04
CA VAL A 662 9.16 25.48 -12.79
C VAL A 662 9.08 25.21 -11.29
N LYS A 663 7.87 25.19 -10.76
CA LYS A 663 7.64 24.89 -9.34
C LYS A 663 7.88 23.42 -9.04
N MET A 664 8.81 23.14 -8.14
CA MET A 664 9.17 21.79 -7.73
C MET A 664 8.66 21.48 -6.32
N VAL A 665 8.20 20.24 -6.10
CA VAL A 665 7.92 19.72 -4.75
C VAL A 665 9.22 19.16 -4.19
N PRO A 666 9.63 19.50 -2.95
CA PRO A 666 10.82 18.94 -2.35
C PRO A 666 10.82 17.40 -2.39
N ASN A 667 11.93 16.83 -2.86
CA ASN A 667 12.12 15.39 -3.13
C ASN A 667 11.14 14.77 -4.14
N GLY A 668 10.35 15.58 -4.85
CA GLY A 668 9.40 15.10 -5.85
C GLY A 668 10.06 14.63 -7.15
N LEU A 669 11.34 14.91 -7.36
CA LEU A 669 12.10 14.57 -8.57
C LEU A 669 13.09 13.41 -8.37
N VAL A 670 13.13 12.78 -7.19
CA VAL A 670 14.06 11.68 -6.90
C VAL A 670 13.84 10.53 -7.89
N GLY A 671 14.94 10.02 -8.46
CA GLY A 671 14.94 8.95 -9.48
C GLY A 671 14.90 9.46 -10.92
N VAL A 672 14.42 10.68 -11.16
CA VAL A 672 14.32 11.26 -12.51
C VAL A 672 15.71 11.62 -13.05
N GLU A 673 15.91 11.48 -14.36
CA GLU A 673 17.15 11.82 -15.06
C GLU A 673 17.13 13.30 -15.51
N ILE A 674 18.26 13.99 -15.35
CA ILE A 674 18.44 15.39 -15.79
C ILE A 674 19.67 15.53 -16.69
N ASN A 675 19.50 16.29 -17.77
CA ASN A 675 20.60 16.82 -18.56
C ASN A 675 20.91 18.26 -18.08
N PRO A 676 22.09 18.53 -17.50
CA PRO A 676 22.43 19.85 -16.98
C PRO A 676 22.76 20.87 -18.09
N ASN A 677 23.00 20.42 -19.32
CA ASN A 677 23.28 21.28 -20.47
C ASN A 677 22.79 20.61 -21.77
N ILE A 678 21.70 21.12 -22.34
CA ILE A 678 21.08 20.53 -23.54
C ILE A 678 21.96 20.55 -24.81
N ASN A 679 23.12 21.22 -24.78
CA ASN A 679 24.09 21.21 -25.89
C ASN A 679 25.02 20.00 -25.90
N GLN A 680 24.84 19.07 -24.94
CA GLN A 680 25.60 17.84 -24.79
C GLN A 680 24.68 16.71 -24.27
N ASP A 681 25.15 15.46 -24.22
CA ASP A 681 24.30 14.28 -23.98
C ASP A 681 24.46 13.62 -22.59
N GLU A 682 25.39 14.08 -21.76
CA GLU A 682 25.60 13.58 -20.39
C GLU A 682 24.43 13.93 -19.49
N THR A 683 24.05 12.97 -18.66
CA THR A 683 22.91 13.06 -17.75
C THR A 683 23.24 12.47 -16.38
N PHE A 684 22.40 12.80 -15.40
CA PHE A 684 22.57 12.38 -14.02
C PHE A 684 21.22 12.01 -13.41
N ILE A 685 21.22 11.10 -12.43
CA ILE A 685 20.03 10.76 -11.65
C ILE A 685 19.89 11.75 -10.50
N ILE A 686 18.69 12.31 -10.32
CA ILE A 686 18.36 13.20 -9.21
C ILE A 686 18.22 12.38 -7.93
N VAL A 687 18.93 12.78 -6.87
CA VAL A 687 18.88 12.13 -5.55
C VAL A 687 18.12 12.94 -4.52
N SER A 688 17.97 14.25 -4.73
CA SER A 688 17.10 15.13 -3.94
C SER A 688 16.87 16.45 -4.67
N ASN A 689 15.81 17.16 -4.29
CA ASN A 689 15.55 18.51 -4.77
C ASN A 689 14.82 19.34 -3.70
N THR A 690 15.04 20.66 -3.71
CA THR A 690 14.20 21.64 -3.00
C THR A 690 13.19 22.25 -3.98
N GLU A 691 12.56 23.37 -3.61
CA GLU A 691 11.71 24.15 -4.53
C GLU A 691 12.53 24.83 -5.65
N ASP A 692 13.84 25.01 -5.43
CA ASP A 692 14.73 25.84 -6.26
C ASP A 692 16.11 25.22 -6.55
N SER A 693 16.40 24.01 -6.07
CA SER A 693 17.66 23.31 -6.31
C SER A 693 17.49 21.83 -6.59
N ILE A 694 18.39 21.27 -7.40
CA ILE A 694 18.43 19.87 -7.80
C ILE A 694 19.81 19.32 -7.46
N THR A 695 19.87 18.25 -6.67
CA THR A 695 21.11 17.52 -6.34
C THR A 695 21.12 16.17 -7.06
N VAL A 696 22.24 15.81 -7.66
CA VAL A 696 22.37 14.59 -8.49
C VAL A 696 23.40 13.61 -7.94
N ASP A 697 23.32 12.35 -8.37
CA ASP A 697 24.35 11.35 -8.10
C ASP A 697 25.57 11.56 -9.00
N THR A 698 26.73 11.83 -8.41
CA THR A 698 28.03 11.99 -9.09
C THR A 698 28.97 10.80 -8.87
N SER A 699 28.48 9.70 -8.27
CA SER A 699 29.26 8.49 -7.98
C SER A 699 29.86 7.83 -9.24
N GLY A 700 29.29 8.13 -10.42
CA GLY A 700 29.80 7.75 -11.74
C GLY A 700 31.12 8.42 -12.16
N GLY A 701 31.64 9.37 -11.38
CA GLY A 701 32.98 9.96 -11.55
C GLY A 701 33.06 11.19 -12.46
N LYS A 702 31.91 11.71 -12.92
CA LYS A 702 31.78 13.05 -13.51
C LYS A 702 30.99 13.95 -12.57
N SER A 703 31.39 15.22 -12.49
CA SER A 703 30.67 16.27 -11.78
C SER A 703 29.85 17.11 -12.74
N LEU A 704 28.85 17.84 -12.23
CA LEU A 704 28.10 18.79 -13.04
C LEU A 704 28.99 19.90 -13.62
N THR A 705 29.98 20.37 -12.84
CA THR A 705 30.94 21.39 -13.28
C THR A 705 31.87 20.96 -14.42
N ASP A 706 31.90 19.67 -14.77
CA ASP A 706 32.65 19.18 -15.93
C ASP A 706 31.88 19.36 -17.25
N VAL A 707 30.56 19.54 -17.20
CA VAL A 707 29.66 19.46 -18.37
C VAL A 707 28.67 20.62 -18.49
N ALA A 708 28.56 21.47 -17.47
CA ALA A 708 27.66 22.62 -17.45
C ALA A 708 28.29 23.84 -16.77
N GLU A 709 27.77 25.02 -17.10
CA GLU A 709 28.13 26.32 -16.53
C GLU A 709 26.87 27.14 -16.18
N VAL A 710 27.03 28.18 -15.34
CA VAL A 710 25.93 29.11 -15.03
C VAL A 710 25.43 29.79 -16.31
N GLY A 711 24.11 29.79 -16.51
CA GLY A 711 23.44 30.29 -17.71
C GLY A 711 23.07 29.22 -18.72
N ASP A 712 23.65 28.01 -18.65
CA ASP A 712 23.26 26.89 -19.49
C ASP A 712 21.79 26.50 -19.25
N THR A 713 21.14 25.99 -20.29
CA THR A 713 19.78 25.43 -20.21
C THR A 713 19.86 23.95 -19.84
N TYR A 714 19.20 23.57 -18.75
CA TYR A 714 19.02 22.19 -18.35
C TYR A 714 17.63 21.68 -18.77
N ALA A 715 17.44 20.36 -18.80
CA ALA A 715 16.13 19.75 -19.02
C ALA A 715 16.06 18.35 -18.38
N GLY A 716 14.86 17.92 -18.00
CA GLY A 716 14.60 16.52 -17.65
C GLY A 716 14.74 15.61 -18.87
N VAL A 717 15.01 14.33 -18.62
CA VAL A 717 15.10 13.29 -19.65
C VAL A 717 14.26 12.10 -19.22
N TYR A 718 13.32 11.71 -20.07
CA TYR A 718 12.51 10.51 -19.89
C TYR A 718 12.86 9.49 -20.96
N ARG A 719 13.06 8.23 -20.55
CA ARG A 719 13.45 7.13 -21.43
C ARG A 719 12.48 5.97 -21.28
N PHE A 720 12.04 5.44 -22.41
CA PHE A 720 11.23 4.23 -22.50
C PHE A 720 11.68 3.40 -23.70
N ASP A 721 11.39 2.11 -23.68
CA ASP A 721 11.55 1.28 -24.87
C ASP A 721 10.39 1.51 -25.83
N ASN A 722 9.15 1.52 -25.30
CA ASN A 722 7.95 1.90 -26.04
C ASN A 722 7.06 2.86 -25.26
N VAL A 723 6.24 3.63 -25.98
CA VAL A 723 5.19 4.49 -25.39
C VAL A 723 3.88 4.26 -26.14
N TYR A 724 2.83 3.93 -25.41
CA TYR A 724 1.50 3.63 -25.95
C TYR A 724 0.46 4.56 -25.36
N PHE A 725 -0.23 5.31 -26.23
CA PHE A 725 -1.44 6.01 -25.87
C PHE A 725 -2.63 5.15 -26.29
N ARG A 726 -3.57 4.97 -25.38
CA ARG A 726 -4.79 4.22 -25.64
C ARG A 726 -5.97 4.78 -24.85
N ARG A 727 -7.20 4.45 -25.24
CA ARG A 727 -8.43 4.87 -24.57
C ARG A 727 -8.43 6.32 -24.08
N GLY A 728 -8.18 7.25 -25.01
CA GLY A 728 -8.13 8.70 -24.79
C GLY A 728 -7.00 9.18 -23.89
N GLY A 729 -5.92 8.41 -23.72
CA GLY A 729 -4.72 8.84 -23.02
C GLY A 729 -4.24 10.20 -23.51
N PHE A 730 -4.04 11.15 -22.60
CA PHE A 730 -3.62 12.51 -22.94
C PHE A 730 -2.38 12.84 -22.11
N MET A 731 -1.21 12.99 -22.73
CA MET A 731 0.04 13.31 -22.02
C MET A 731 0.51 14.73 -22.33
N VAL A 732 1.00 15.42 -21.30
CA VAL A 732 1.81 16.63 -21.44
C VAL A 732 3.24 16.36 -21.00
N ILE A 733 4.20 16.89 -21.75
CA ILE A 733 5.61 16.84 -21.36
C ILE A 733 6.31 18.14 -21.75
N GLY A 734 7.16 18.66 -20.87
CA GLY A 734 8.00 19.85 -21.11
C GLY A 734 9.50 19.54 -21.09
N ASP A 735 9.84 18.26 -21.21
CA ASP A 735 11.17 17.68 -21.05
C ASP A 735 11.47 16.76 -22.24
N LYS A 736 12.72 16.32 -22.39
CA LYS A 736 13.13 15.46 -23.52
C LYS A 736 12.54 14.04 -23.35
N LEU A 737 11.87 13.53 -24.38
CA LEU A 737 11.37 12.16 -24.42
C LEU A 737 12.17 11.33 -25.42
N ILE A 738 12.75 10.23 -24.94
CA ILE A 738 13.52 9.28 -25.74
C ILE A 738 12.80 7.93 -25.70
N VAL A 739 12.40 7.44 -26.87
CA VAL A 739 11.73 6.14 -27.04
C VAL A 739 12.57 5.29 -27.98
N SER A 740 13.15 4.21 -27.45
CA SER A 740 14.15 3.43 -28.21
C SER A 740 13.56 2.65 -29.38
N ASP A 741 12.30 2.23 -29.28
CA ASP A 741 11.60 1.44 -30.29
C ASP A 741 10.33 2.17 -30.79
N THR A 742 9.13 1.78 -30.35
CA THR A 742 7.87 2.32 -30.89
C THR A 742 7.18 3.32 -29.95
N MET A 743 6.77 4.45 -30.51
CA MET A 743 5.79 5.34 -29.90
C MET A 743 4.50 5.32 -30.73
N LEU A 744 3.43 4.76 -30.16
CA LEU A 744 2.13 4.62 -30.80
C LEU A 744 1.10 5.53 -30.12
N ILE A 745 0.55 6.47 -30.89
CA ILE A 745 -0.55 7.35 -30.47
C ILE A 745 -1.84 6.87 -31.15
N ASP A 746 -2.68 6.17 -30.38
CA ASP A 746 -3.91 5.53 -30.87
C ASP A 746 -5.07 5.68 -29.88
N GLU A 747 -6.26 5.25 -30.31
CA GLU A 747 -7.51 5.26 -29.57
C GLU A 747 -7.78 6.64 -28.93
N TYR A 748 -7.74 7.70 -29.74
CA TYR A 748 -7.91 9.10 -29.30
C TYR A 748 -6.80 9.62 -28.38
N GLY A 749 -5.64 8.99 -28.43
CA GLY A 749 -4.43 9.44 -27.77
C GLY A 749 -3.99 10.84 -28.20
N LYS A 750 -3.51 11.65 -27.26
CA LYS A 750 -2.98 12.99 -27.53
C LYS A 750 -1.69 13.25 -26.77
N LEU A 751 -0.69 13.78 -27.47
CA LEU A 751 0.53 14.34 -26.86
C LEU A 751 0.60 15.85 -27.07
N THR A 752 1.04 16.57 -26.05
CA THR A 752 1.29 18.02 -26.08
C THR A 752 2.48 18.42 -25.19
N HIS A 753 2.87 19.69 -25.24
CA HIS A 753 3.70 20.33 -24.22
C HIS A 753 2.89 21.35 -23.39
N PHE A 754 3.49 21.94 -22.35
CA PHE A 754 2.85 22.93 -21.48
C PHE A 754 2.64 24.28 -22.20
N ASP A 755 1.71 25.12 -21.72
CA ASP A 755 1.51 26.45 -22.31
C ASP A 755 2.71 27.36 -22.02
N ALA A 756 3.07 28.22 -22.97
CA ALA A 756 4.06 29.25 -22.72
C ALA A 756 3.51 30.35 -21.80
N ALA A 757 4.40 30.98 -21.05
CA ALA A 757 4.12 32.13 -20.21
C ALA A 757 5.19 33.21 -20.44
N MET A 758 5.01 34.38 -19.82
CA MET A 758 5.95 35.51 -19.93
C MET A 758 7.39 35.16 -19.46
N ASP A 759 7.54 34.12 -18.65
CA ASP A 759 8.79 33.66 -18.05
C ASP A 759 9.10 32.19 -18.33
N PHE A 760 8.29 31.51 -19.15
CA PHE A 760 8.41 30.08 -19.41
C PHE A 760 8.12 29.72 -20.87
N GLU A 761 9.01 28.94 -21.48
CA GLU A 761 8.79 28.32 -22.78
C GLU A 761 8.79 26.80 -22.63
N SER A 762 7.74 26.15 -23.14
CA SER A 762 7.69 24.69 -23.21
C SER A 762 7.98 24.20 -24.62
N ARG A 763 8.50 22.98 -24.69
CA ARG A 763 9.07 22.40 -25.91
C ARG A 763 8.78 20.90 -25.92
N LEU A 764 8.31 20.40 -27.06
CA LEU A 764 8.17 18.97 -27.32
C LEU A 764 9.37 18.45 -28.13
N ASP A 765 10.38 17.90 -27.45
CA ASP A 765 11.58 17.30 -28.08
C ASP A 765 11.53 15.76 -28.01
N LEU A 766 11.26 15.14 -29.15
CA LEU A 766 11.07 13.69 -29.29
C LEU A 766 12.25 13.06 -30.05
N THR A 767 12.85 12.03 -29.46
CA THR A 767 13.75 11.09 -30.14
C THR A 767 13.13 9.70 -30.08
N VAL A 768 12.70 9.14 -31.20
CA VAL A 768 11.87 7.93 -31.26
C VAL A 768 12.43 6.97 -32.31
N GLY A 769 12.41 5.65 -32.10
CA GLY A 769 12.70 4.72 -33.20
C GLY A 769 11.65 4.83 -34.32
N THR A 770 10.43 4.39 -34.03
CA THR A 770 9.25 4.51 -34.90
C THR A 770 8.15 5.29 -34.20
N LEU A 771 7.70 6.39 -34.82
CA LEU A 771 6.54 7.16 -34.38
C LEU A 771 5.33 6.84 -35.26
N GLU A 772 4.25 6.35 -34.66
CA GLU A 772 2.98 6.07 -35.32
C GLU A 772 1.87 6.94 -34.70
N VAL A 773 1.30 7.84 -35.50
CA VAL A 773 0.11 8.63 -35.14
C VAL A 773 -1.04 8.12 -35.99
N THR A 774 -1.91 7.29 -35.40
CA THR A 774 -3.05 6.67 -36.09
C THR A 774 -4.15 7.68 -36.41
N ASP A 775 -5.17 7.28 -37.17
CA ASP A 775 -6.29 8.15 -37.60
C ASP A 775 -7.08 8.81 -36.46
N THR A 776 -7.05 8.23 -35.25
CA THR A 776 -7.63 8.83 -34.04
C THR A 776 -6.61 9.53 -33.14
N GLY A 777 -5.32 9.32 -33.37
CA GLY A 777 -4.23 9.89 -32.59
C GLY A 777 -3.85 11.32 -32.99
N SER A 778 -3.24 12.06 -32.05
CA SER A 778 -2.73 13.41 -32.32
C SER A 778 -1.48 13.80 -31.53
N ILE A 779 -0.61 14.58 -32.16
CA ILE A 779 0.33 15.47 -31.49
C ILE A 779 -0.16 16.88 -31.75
N ASP A 780 -0.56 17.60 -30.71
CA ASP A 780 -1.25 18.87 -30.86
C ASP A 780 -0.75 19.87 -29.81
N VAL A 781 -0.06 20.89 -30.33
CA VAL A 781 0.47 22.03 -29.57
C VAL A 781 -0.14 23.35 -30.05
N ASP A 782 -1.37 23.31 -30.56
CA ASP A 782 -2.08 24.49 -31.03
C ASP A 782 -2.29 25.50 -29.90
N GLY A 783 -2.02 26.79 -30.17
CA GLY A 783 -2.19 27.88 -29.20
C GLY A 783 -1.22 27.86 -28.01
N ARG A 784 -0.17 27.03 -28.03
CA ARG A 784 0.79 26.88 -26.91
C ARG A 784 2.11 27.66 -27.06
N GLY A 785 2.14 28.60 -27.99
CA GLY A 785 3.24 29.53 -28.22
C GLY A 785 3.11 30.82 -27.41
N TYR A 786 3.78 31.89 -27.86
CA TYR A 786 3.80 33.15 -27.14
C TYR A 786 2.40 33.76 -26.97
N LEU A 787 2.18 34.40 -25.82
CA LEU A 787 0.88 34.90 -25.40
C LEU A 787 0.33 36.01 -26.31
N GLY A 788 -0.96 35.96 -26.58
CA GLY A 788 -1.73 37.02 -27.22
C GLY A 788 -2.00 38.20 -26.29
N GLY A 789 -2.45 39.31 -26.88
CA GLY A 789 -2.77 40.53 -26.15
C GLY A 789 -3.96 40.34 -25.22
N ASN A 790 -3.84 40.82 -23.99
CA ASN A 790 -4.78 40.65 -22.88
C ASN A 790 -4.99 39.19 -22.41
N HIS A 791 -4.14 38.24 -22.81
CA HIS A 791 -4.09 36.88 -22.24
C HIS A 791 -3.19 36.85 -21.01
N ASN A 792 -3.59 36.13 -19.96
CA ASN A 792 -2.77 35.79 -18.79
C ASN A 792 -1.96 36.95 -18.15
N GLY A 793 -2.54 38.16 -18.12
CA GLY A 793 -1.93 39.35 -17.51
C GLY A 793 -1.01 40.13 -18.44
N ASN A 794 -0.85 39.69 -19.70
CA ASN A 794 -0.22 40.43 -20.76
C ASN A 794 -1.02 41.70 -21.13
N ASP A 795 -0.34 42.71 -21.66
CA ASP A 795 -0.99 43.92 -22.15
C ASP A 795 -1.62 43.72 -23.53
N CYS A 796 -2.07 44.77 -24.21
CA CYS A 796 -2.75 44.63 -25.50
C CYS A 796 -1.84 44.13 -26.65
N THR A 797 -0.52 44.07 -26.47
CA THR A 797 0.41 43.57 -27.49
C THR A 797 0.45 42.03 -27.47
N GLY A 798 0.58 41.41 -28.64
CA GLY A 798 0.88 39.98 -28.69
C GLY A 798 2.39 39.78 -28.56
N GLN A 799 2.82 38.81 -27.77
CA GLN A 799 4.22 38.54 -27.49
C GLN A 799 4.89 37.81 -28.66
N THR A 800 6.20 38.05 -28.82
CA THR A 800 7.05 37.44 -29.85
C THR A 800 8.35 36.91 -29.24
N ASP A 801 9.33 36.59 -30.09
CA ASP A 801 10.61 36.01 -29.72
C ASP A 801 11.24 36.63 -28.44
N ASN A 802 11.64 35.78 -27.49
CA ASN A 802 12.13 36.16 -26.16
C ASN A 802 11.09 36.89 -25.27
N ASN A 803 9.79 36.65 -25.49
CA ASN A 803 8.69 37.34 -24.80
C ASN A 803 8.79 38.89 -24.91
N GLU A 804 9.24 39.41 -26.07
CA GLU A 804 9.20 40.84 -26.37
C GLU A 804 7.85 41.26 -27.00
N ASP A 805 7.47 42.53 -26.83
CA ASP A 805 6.28 43.10 -27.46
C ASP A 805 6.32 42.95 -28.99
N GLY A 806 5.37 42.18 -29.52
CA GLY A 806 5.29 41.86 -30.94
C GLY A 806 4.17 42.59 -31.66
N SER A 807 3.09 41.87 -31.95
CA SER A 807 1.96 42.42 -32.70
C SER A 807 1.26 43.51 -31.89
N THR A 808 0.83 44.59 -32.55
CA THR A 808 0.22 45.76 -31.88
C THR A 808 -1.20 46.00 -32.38
N TYR A 809 -2.12 46.24 -31.44
CA TYR A 809 -3.53 46.64 -31.62
C TYR A 809 -4.19 46.21 -32.95
N ARG A 810 -5.08 45.22 -32.91
CA ARG A 810 -5.83 44.74 -34.10
C ARG A 810 -4.92 44.30 -35.25
N SER A 811 -3.89 43.52 -34.92
CA SER A 811 -3.00 42.84 -35.84
C SER A 811 -2.70 41.42 -35.34
N GLY A 812 -2.58 40.47 -36.27
CA GLY A 812 -2.25 39.07 -35.97
C GLY A 812 -0.76 38.88 -35.68
N GLY A 813 -0.43 37.77 -35.02
CA GLY A 813 0.95 37.35 -34.80
C GLY A 813 1.64 36.96 -36.11
N SER A 814 2.96 37.05 -36.14
CA SER A 814 3.80 36.66 -37.29
C SER A 814 4.91 35.73 -36.85
N TYR A 815 5.13 34.62 -37.55
CA TYR A 815 6.30 33.75 -37.35
C TYR A 815 6.91 33.34 -38.69
N GLY A 816 6.32 32.35 -39.37
CA GLY A 816 6.70 31.97 -40.73
C GLY A 816 6.16 32.93 -41.78
N GLY A 817 4.91 33.34 -41.59
CA GLY A 817 4.17 34.32 -42.38
C GLY A 817 3.85 35.58 -41.59
N LEU A 818 3.56 36.67 -42.29
CA LEU A 818 3.16 37.95 -41.69
C LEU A 818 1.68 37.92 -41.29
N GLY A 819 1.35 38.33 -40.06
CA GLY A 819 -0.02 38.45 -39.57
C GLY A 819 -0.84 39.51 -40.32
N GLY A 820 -2.16 39.37 -40.29
CA GLY A 820 -3.09 40.37 -40.82
C GLY A 820 -3.05 41.67 -40.01
N SER A 821 -3.37 42.80 -40.63
CA SER A 821 -3.34 44.12 -39.99
C SER A 821 -4.56 44.94 -40.36
N VAL A 822 -5.24 45.51 -39.34
CA VAL A 822 -6.36 46.43 -39.53
C VAL A 822 -6.08 47.79 -38.90
N GLY A 823 -5.57 47.82 -37.66
CA GLY A 823 -5.35 49.06 -36.90
C GLY A 823 -3.89 49.37 -36.57
N GLY A 824 -3.16 48.36 -36.10
CA GLY A 824 -1.74 48.43 -35.73
C GLY A 824 -0.87 47.55 -36.62
N SER A 825 0.31 47.16 -36.14
CA SER A 825 1.32 46.46 -36.94
C SER A 825 1.61 45.05 -36.38
N PRO A 826 1.62 44.00 -37.22
CA PRO A 826 2.20 42.72 -36.89
C PRO A 826 3.70 42.85 -36.60
N ASN A 827 4.25 41.95 -35.79
CA ASN A 827 5.70 41.79 -35.63
C ASN A 827 6.36 41.30 -36.93
N ALA A 828 7.69 41.39 -37.02
CA ALA A 828 8.42 40.82 -38.14
C ALA A 828 8.42 39.28 -38.06
N VAL A 829 8.50 38.61 -39.20
CA VAL A 829 8.80 37.17 -39.25
C VAL A 829 10.22 36.90 -38.72
N TYR A 830 10.41 35.81 -37.99
CA TYR A 830 11.68 35.42 -37.34
C TYR A 830 11.92 33.92 -37.42
N GLY A 831 13.06 33.46 -36.90
CA GLY A 831 13.44 32.04 -36.89
C GLY A 831 14.08 31.54 -38.19
N ASN A 832 14.61 30.32 -38.13
CA ASN A 832 15.29 29.67 -39.25
C ASN A 832 14.31 28.81 -40.06
N VAL A 833 14.26 29.00 -41.38
CA VAL A 833 13.37 28.24 -42.29
C VAL A 833 13.74 26.76 -42.44
N THR A 834 15.02 26.42 -42.34
CA THR A 834 15.54 25.05 -42.55
C THR A 834 15.71 24.24 -41.27
N ASN A 835 15.72 24.91 -40.12
CA ASN A 835 15.79 24.29 -38.81
C ASN A 835 15.03 25.17 -37.80
N PRO A 836 13.69 25.26 -37.92
CA PRO A 836 12.88 26.09 -37.04
C PRO A 836 12.94 25.56 -35.60
N ALA A 837 13.01 26.50 -34.65
CA ALA A 837 13.23 26.21 -33.23
C ALA A 837 12.38 27.06 -32.28
N ASP A 838 11.54 27.96 -32.81
CA ASP A 838 10.90 29.01 -32.03
C ASP A 838 9.39 28.78 -31.94
N LEU A 839 8.77 29.31 -30.89
CA LEU A 839 7.32 29.35 -30.74
C LEU A 839 6.69 30.35 -31.71
N GLY A 840 5.43 30.14 -32.07
CA GLY A 840 4.61 31.12 -32.79
C GLY A 840 4.33 32.34 -31.93
N SER A 841 4.21 33.52 -32.55
CA SER A 841 3.86 34.77 -31.86
C SER A 841 2.36 34.91 -31.61
N GLY A 842 2.03 35.60 -30.51
CA GLY A 842 0.67 35.97 -30.16
C GLY A 842 0.10 37.11 -31.04
N GLY A 843 -1.21 37.08 -31.24
CA GLY A 843 -1.97 38.17 -31.84
C GLY A 843 -2.29 39.27 -30.84
N SER A 844 -2.45 40.51 -31.30
CA SER A 844 -2.74 41.65 -30.42
C SER A 844 -4.22 41.77 -30.08
N CYS A 845 -4.52 42.52 -29.02
CA CYS A 845 -5.89 42.72 -28.58
C CYS A 845 -6.74 43.49 -29.61
N GLY A 846 -8.04 43.18 -29.62
CA GLY A 846 -9.04 43.80 -30.49
C GLY A 846 -9.64 45.08 -29.92
N GLY A 847 -10.69 45.56 -30.57
CA GLY A 847 -11.57 46.58 -30.00
C GLY A 847 -12.13 46.16 -28.63
N TYR A 848 -12.34 47.15 -27.76
CA TYR A 848 -12.88 46.95 -26.41
C TYR A 848 -12.04 46.03 -25.50
N GLY A 849 -10.77 45.80 -25.84
CA GLY A 849 -9.88 44.96 -25.05
C GLY A 849 -10.12 43.45 -25.23
N ARG A 850 -10.75 43.04 -26.34
CA ARG A 850 -10.88 41.62 -26.69
C ARG A 850 -9.52 40.96 -26.85
N ALA A 851 -9.40 39.75 -26.33
CA ALA A 851 -8.13 39.07 -26.25
C ALA A 851 -7.67 38.60 -27.64
N GLY A 852 -6.37 38.76 -27.93
CA GLY A 852 -5.75 38.20 -29.13
C GLY A 852 -5.35 36.74 -28.89
N GLY A 853 -5.29 35.93 -29.95
CA GLY A 853 -4.97 34.50 -29.81
C GLY A 853 -3.49 34.23 -29.54
N ASP A 854 -3.20 33.22 -28.75
CA ASP A 854 -1.85 32.74 -28.46
C ASP A 854 -1.22 32.08 -29.71
N GLY A 855 0.11 32.15 -29.86
CA GLY A 855 0.81 31.53 -30.98
C GLY A 855 0.80 30.00 -30.92
N GLY A 856 1.22 29.31 -31.99
CA GLY A 856 1.38 27.85 -31.98
C GLY A 856 2.66 27.40 -31.26
N GLY A 857 2.66 26.18 -30.71
CA GLY A 857 3.78 25.60 -29.97
C GLY A 857 4.97 25.13 -30.82
N TRP A 858 5.89 24.40 -30.19
CA TRP A 858 7.11 23.87 -30.81
C TRP A 858 7.17 22.34 -30.72
N ILE A 859 7.29 21.70 -31.89
CA ILE A 859 7.48 20.25 -32.05
C ILE A 859 8.82 19.99 -32.75
N ARG A 860 9.66 19.14 -32.15
CA ARG A 860 10.80 18.50 -32.79
C ARG A 860 10.70 16.99 -32.69
N ILE A 861 10.88 16.32 -33.82
CA ILE A 861 10.87 14.87 -33.92
C ILE A 861 12.14 14.42 -34.64
N ILE A 862 12.91 13.56 -33.98
CA ILE A 862 13.99 12.79 -34.58
C ILE A 862 13.56 11.33 -34.53
N ALA A 863 13.37 10.69 -35.69
CA ALA A 863 12.97 9.29 -35.71
C ALA A 863 13.46 8.50 -36.91
N ASP A 864 13.63 7.18 -36.80
CA ASP A 864 13.94 6.37 -37.99
C ASP A 864 12.75 6.37 -38.95
N THR A 865 11.54 6.17 -38.43
CA THR A 865 10.29 6.17 -39.20
C THR A 865 9.22 7.02 -38.53
N VAL A 866 8.49 7.80 -39.33
CA VAL A 866 7.29 8.54 -38.90
C VAL A 866 6.11 8.16 -39.81
N VAL A 867 5.05 7.62 -39.22
CA VAL A 867 3.78 7.32 -39.89
C VAL A 867 2.69 8.22 -39.30
N VAL A 868 2.07 9.05 -40.14
CA VAL A 868 1.01 9.98 -39.74
C VAL A 868 -0.26 9.67 -40.52
N ASP A 869 -1.20 8.96 -39.90
CA ASP A 869 -2.58 8.81 -40.35
C ASP A 869 -3.54 9.77 -39.61
N GLY A 870 -3.15 10.23 -38.42
CA GLY A 870 -3.86 11.25 -37.64
C GLY A 870 -3.38 12.67 -37.89
N VAL A 871 -3.11 13.41 -36.81
CA VAL A 871 -2.75 14.84 -36.87
C VAL A 871 -1.49 15.16 -36.08
N ILE A 872 -0.58 15.91 -36.70
CA ILE A 872 0.50 16.64 -36.02
C ILE A 872 0.26 18.13 -36.27
N THR A 873 -0.04 18.93 -35.24
CA THR A 873 -0.41 20.34 -35.41
C THR A 873 0.25 21.28 -34.41
N ALA A 874 0.65 22.45 -34.90
CA ALA A 874 1.18 23.58 -34.14
C ALA A 874 0.55 24.90 -34.62
N GLY A 875 -0.76 24.93 -34.77
CA GLY A 875 -1.53 26.09 -35.21
C GLY A 875 -1.62 27.21 -34.16
N GLY A 876 -1.83 28.44 -34.62
CA GLY A 876 -2.09 29.60 -33.77
C GLY A 876 -3.55 29.68 -33.33
N GLU A 877 -3.79 30.17 -32.12
CA GLU A 877 -5.13 30.33 -31.58
C GLU A 877 -5.89 31.48 -32.24
N ILE A 878 -7.21 31.35 -32.27
CA ILE A 878 -8.12 32.34 -32.83
C ILE A 878 -8.37 33.48 -31.82
N GLY A 879 -8.21 34.74 -32.24
CA GLY A 879 -8.56 35.89 -31.38
C GLY A 879 -10.06 36.01 -31.08
N GLU A 880 -10.44 36.67 -29.98
CA GLU A 880 -11.83 36.72 -29.46
C GLU A 880 -12.82 37.59 -30.26
N GLY A 881 -12.41 38.18 -31.39
CA GLY A 881 -13.23 38.99 -32.29
C GLY A 881 -13.11 40.50 -32.07
N PHE A 882 -13.93 41.31 -32.77
CA PHE A 882 -13.77 42.77 -32.83
C PHE A 882 -12.38 43.21 -33.29
N GLU A 883 -11.92 42.57 -34.35
CA GLU A 883 -10.63 42.74 -34.98
C GLU A 883 -9.45 42.39 -34.06
N ALA A 884 -9.67 41.56 -33.03
CA ALA A 884 -8.57 40.94 -32.29
C ALA A 884 -7.71 40.10 -33.23
N GLY A 885 -6.39 40.23 -33.08
CA GLY A 885 -5.42 39.46 -33.83
C GLY A 885 -5.42 38.00 -33.39
N SER A 886 -5.38 37.09 -34.34
CA SER A 886 -5.14 35.67 -34.06
C SER A 886 -3.64 35.40 -33.98
N GLY A 887 -3.24 34.36 -33.25
CA GLY A 887 -1.85 33.95 -33.12
C GLY A 887 -1.31 33.35 -34.42
N SER A 888 0.00 33.47 -34.66
CA SER A 888 0.64 32.77 -35.77
C SER A 888 0.84 31.28 -35.47
N GLY A 889 0.92 30.45 -36.50
CA GLY A 889 1.37 29.07 -36.36
C GLY A 889 2.79 28.99 -35.79
N GLY A 890 3.10 27.87 -35.15
CA GLY A 890 4.36 27.57 -34.48
C GLY A 890 5.33 26.77 -35.35
N THR A 891 6.05 25.85 -34.72
CA THR A 891 7.11 25.05 -35.36
C THR A 891 6.74 23.57 -35.40
N VAL A 892 6.93 22.96 -36.58
CA VAL A 892 7.04 21.50 -36.73
C VAL A 892 8.36 21.17 -37.43
N ASN A 893 9.27 20.50 -36.74
CA ASN A 893 10.60 20.15 -37.24
C ASN A 893 10.83 18.64 -37.15
N ILE A 894 10.84 17.95 -38.30
CA ILE A 894 10.93 16.49 -38.37
C ILE A 894 12.20 16.09 -39.11
N SER A 895 13.03 15.27 -38.47
CA SER A 895 14.19 14.60 -39.07
C SER A 895 13.94 13.10 -39.03
N THR A 896 13.78 12.46 -40.19
CA THR A 896 13.49 11.03 -40.24
C THR A 896 14.10 10.31 -41.45
N THR A 897 14.15 8.99 -41.47
CA THR A 897 14.51 8.24 -42.69
C THR A 897 13.30 8.11 -43.60
N THR A 898 12.13 7.81 -43.03
CA THR A 898 10.88 7.60 -43.79
C THR A 898 9.72 8.36 -43.17
N LEU A 899 9.03 9.17 -43.98
CA LEU A 899 7.76 9.81 -43.64
C LEU A 899 6.63 9.25 -44.52
N ALA A 900 5.64 8.63 -43.89
CA ALA A 900 4.50 7.99 -44.55
C ALA A 900 3.16 8.31 -43.85
N GLY A 901 2.06 7.81 -44.43
CA GLY A 901 0.71 7.91 -43.88
C GLY A 901 -0.25 8.69 -44.77
N SER A 902 -1.45 8.98 -44.24
CA SER A 902 -2.56 9.65 -44.92
C SER A 902 -3.14 10.86 -44.15
N GLY A 903 -2.59 11.13 -42.97
CA GLY A 903 -2.98 12.17 -42.03
C GLY A 903 -2.44 13.55 -42.38
N THR A 904 -2.45 14.47 -41.42
CA THR A 904 -2.13 15.90 -41.60
C THR A 904 -0.97 16.36 -40.72
N ILE A 905 -0.10 17.20 -41.29
CA ILE A 905 0.94 17.93 -40.56
C ILE A 905 0.72 19.44 -40.80
N SER A 906 0.37 20.20 -39.76
CA SER A 906 -0.02 21.61 -39.90
C SER A 906 0.65 22.56 -38.92
N ALA A 907 0.87 23.80 -39.35
CA ALA A 907 1.33 24.92 -38.51
C ALA A 907 0.61 26.20 -38.95
N ASP A 908 -0.71 26.18 -38.96
CA ASP A 908 -1.52 27.26 -39.53
C ASP A 908 -1.67 28.45 -38.60
N GLY A 909 -1.81 29.65 -39.15
CA GLY A 909 -2.19 30.82 -38.36
C GLY A 909 -3.67 30.78 -37.96
N GLY A 910 -4.00 31.29 -36.77
CA GLY A 910 -5.39 31.34 -36.31
C GLY A 910 -6.28 32.17 -37.25
N ALA A 911 -7.49 31.69 -37.53
CA ALA A 911 -8.40 32.26 -38.52
C ALA A 911 -9.63 32.93 -37.86
N ARG A 912 -9.91 34.20 -38.17
CA ARG A 912 -11.19 34.90 -37.84
C ARG A 912 -11.38 36.23 -38.57
N GLU A 913 -11.21 37.35 -37.86
CA GLU A 913 -11.36 38.71 -38.41
C GLU A 913 -10.00 39.24 -38.84
N VAL A 914 -9.00 39.10 -37.98
CA VAL A 914 -7.59 39.38 -38.29
C VAL A 914 -6.81 38.08 -38.11
N GLY A 915 -6.39 37.50 -39.23
CA GLY A 915 -5.71 36.21 -39.25
C GLY A 915 -4.26 36.30 -38.80
N GLY A 916 -3.77 35.25 -38.13
CA GLY A 916 -2.35 35.09 -37.80
C GLY A 916 -1.56 34.62 -39.02
N GLY A 917 -0.26 34.90 -39.06
CA GLY A 917 0.62 34.36 -40.09
C GLY A 917 0.82 32.85 -39.93
N GLY A 918 1.08 32.12 -41.02
CA GLY A 918 1.44 30.71 -40.93
C GLY A 918 2.77 30.49 -40.18
N GLY A 919 2.97 29.28 -39.68
CA GLY A 919 4.15 28.86 -38.94
C GLY A 919 5.30 28.39 -39.83
N ARG A 920 6.20 27.59 -39.26
CA ARG A 920 7.33 26.98 -39.98
C ARG A 920 7.31 25.47 -39.86
N ILE A 921 7.30 24.80 -41.01
CA ILE A 921 7.44 23.35 -41.10
C ILE A 921 8.74 23.04 -41.84
N ALA A 922 9.62 22.24 -41.23
CA ALA A 922 10.80 21.69 -41.86
C ALA A 922 10.81 20.18 -41.70
N ILE A 923 10.92 19.46 -42.82
CA ILE A 923 10.98 18.00 -42.85
C ILE A 923 12.23 17.59 -43.65
N SER A 924 13.13 16.88 -42.98
CA SER A 924 14.29 16.22 -43.58
C SER A 924 14.03 14.73 -43.59
N SER A 925 13.87 14.13 -44.77
CA SER A 925 13.61 12.70 -44.92
C SER A 925 14.24 12.08 -46.16
N ASP A 926 14.74 10.85 -46.07
CA ASP A 926 15.22 10.13 -47.26
C ASP A 926 14.07 9.77 -48.20
N THR A 927 12.90 9.43 -47.64
CA THR A 927 11.71 8.99 -48.38
C THR A 927 10.44 9.62 -47.82
N ILE A 928 9.69 10.31 -48.68
CA ILE A 928 8.38 10.90 -48.33
C ILE A 928 7.31 10.28 -49.23
N SER A 929 6.30 9.65 -48.62
CA SER A 929 5.12 9.12 -49.30
C SER A 929 3.80 9.69 -48.78
N LEU A 930 3.83 10.57 -47.78
CA LEU A 930 2.68 11.38 -47.36
C LEU A 930 2.36 12.40 -48.46
N ASP A 931 1.07 12.64 -48.75
CA ASP A 931 0.65 13.64 -49.74
C ASP A 931 1.04 15.05 -49.26
N ASP A 932 1.82 15.78 -50.07
CA ASP A 932 2.25 17.16 -49.78
C ASP A 932 1.07 18.10 -49.49
N ASN A 933 -0.13 17.84 -50.03
CA ASN A 933 -1.32 18.65 -49.73
C ASN A 933 -1.75 18.56 -48.26
N ASN A 934 -1.34 17.50 -47.57
CA ASN A 934 -1.61 17.31 -46.15
C ASN A 934 -0.54 17.96 -45.25
N ILE A 935 0.49 18.59 -45.84
CA ILE A 935 1.54 19.29 -45.10
C ILE A 935 1.43 20.78 -45.40
N HIS A 936 1.01 21.58 -44.42
CA HIS A 936 0.72 22.99 -44.68
C HIS A 936 0.97 23.92 -43.48
N ALA A 937 1.37 25.16 -43.80
CA ALA A 937 1.54 26.25 -42.85
C ALA A 937 0.83 27.49 -43.39
N HIS A 938 -0.48 27.43 -43.52
CA HIS A 938 -1.30 28.48 -44.10
C HIS A 938 -1.43 29.70 -43.18
N GLY A 939 -1.58 30.87 -43.80
CA GLY A 939 -2.02 32.06 -43.08
C GLY A 939 -3.48 31.94 -42.68
N GLY A 940 -3.83 32.41 -41.49
CA GLY A 940 -5.20 32.42 -41.02
C GLY A 940 -6.09 33.28 -41.92
N THR A 941 -7.21 32.71 -42.39
CA THR A 941 -8.16 33.46 -43.21
C THR A 941 -8.91 34.47 -42.34
N GLY A 942 -8.74 35.76 -42.63
CA GLY A 942 -9.37 36.85 -41.88
C GLY A 942 -10.43 37.59 -42.70
N SER A 943 -11.61 37.83 -42.13
CA SER A 943 -12.68 38.59 -42.78
C SER A 943 -12.36 40.09 -42.94
N SER A 944 -11.48 40.64 -42.10
CA SER A 944 -10.97 42.01 -42.18
C SER A 944 -9.57 42.05 -42.79
N ALA A 945 -8.67 41.17 -42.34
CA ALA A 945 -7.33 41.02 -42.90
C ALA A 945 -6.83 39.59 -42.71
N SER A 946 -6.43 38.92 -43.79
CA SER A 946 -5.84 37.57 -43.71
C SER A 946 -4.36 37.65 -43.37
N GLY A 947 -3.86 36.62 -42.67
CA GLY A 947 -2.42 36.39 -42.52
C GLY A 947 -1.82 35.84 -43.81
N ALA A 948 -0.53 36.03 -43.98
CA ALA A 948 0.24 35.41 -45.05
C ALA A 948 0.66 33.99 -44.65
N ASP A 949 0.83 33.13 -45.66
CA ASP A 949 1.34 31.77 -45.49
C ASP A 949 2.74 31.77 -44.87
N GLY A 950 3.00 30.72 -44.12
CA GLY A 950 4.27 30.39 -43.50
C GLY A 950 5.27 29.76 -44.47
N THR A 951 6.22 29.01 -43.91
CA THR A 951 7.24 28.34 -44.72
C THR A 951 7.19 26.84 -44.54
N LEU A 952 7.20 26.12 -45.65
CA LEU A 952 7.35 24.67 -45.73
C LEU A 952 8.67 24.35 -46.43
N VAL A 953 9.55 23.60 -45.76
CA VAL A 953 10.81 23.08 -46.32
C VAL A 953 10.77 21.56 -46.30
N LEU A 954 10.73 20.95 -47.48
CA LEU A 954 10.83 19.49 -47.67
C LEU A 954 12.19 19.16 -48.29
N ASN A 955 13.04 18.44 -47.55
CA ASN A 955 14.32 17.95 -48.02
C ASN A 955 14.27 16.41 -48.08
N GLY A 956 13.99 15.84 -49.27
CA GLY A 956 13.91 14.39 -49.47
C GLY A 956 13.61 13.94 -50.90
N VAL A 957 13.63 12.63 -51.15
CA VAL A 957 13.18 12.03 -52.43
C VAL A 957 11.69 11.70 -52.31
N GLN A 958 10.86 12.52 -52.94
CA GLN A 958 9.42 12.27 -53.07
C GLN A 958 9.17 11.10 -54.04
N GLN A 959 8.41 10.08 -53.61
CA GLN A 959 8.09 8.91 -54.44
C GLN A 959 6.76 9.03 -55.17
#